data_AF-A0A0K9FGQ5-F1
#
_entry.id   AF-A0A0K9FGQ5-F1
#
_cell.length_a   1.000
_cell.length_b   1.000
_cell.length_c   1.000
_cell.angle_alpha   90.00
_cell.angle_beta   90.00
_cell.angle_gamma   90.00
#
_symmetry.space_group_name_H-M   'P 1'
#
loop_
_entity.id
_entity.type
_entity.pdbx_description
1 polymer ?
#
loop_
_entity_poly.entity_id
_entity_poly.type
_entity_poly.pdbx_seq_one_letter_code
_entity_poly.pdbx_strand_id
1 'polypeptide(L)'
;MMFNRFTQRAQKVLQLAQEEAIRWKHESIGTEHILLGLIREGGGIAAKALEAIDISPQMIESGIEELVGKGKEDVGPIVHYTPRAKKVIELSVDESRKLGHSYIGTEHLLLALIREGEGIAARVLNNAGVGLNKARQQVLLLLGNNDNAQSGQQAAQAANTPTLDSLARDLTQIAREGTLDPVIGRSKEITRVIEVLSRRTKNNPVLIGEPGVGKTAIAEGLAQQIINNEVPEILRDKRVMTLDMGTVVAGTKYRGEFEDRLKKVMDEIRQAGNVILFIDELHTLIGAGGAEGAIDASNILKPSLARGELQCIGATTLDEYRKYIEKDAALERRFQPIQVDEPTVEEAIQIIQGLRDRYEAHHRVKITDEAIEAAAKMSDRYISDRFLPDKAIDLIDEAGSKVRLRSFAVPPNLKALEDKLENVRSEKNAAVSGQEFEKAASLRDTEQKLKDEIETTRKNWKEEQGKAESKVTVDDVAAVVSMWTGIPVSKIASEESSKLLQLEEELHKRVVGQGEAVEAISRAIRRARAGLKDPKRPIGSFIFLGPTGVGKTELARALAEVMFGDEDAMIRVDMSEYMEKHSTSRLVGSPPGYVGFDDGGQLTEKVRRKPYSVVLLDEIEKAHPDVFNILLQVLEDGRLTDSKGRVVDFRNTVVIMTSNVGADALKYQKNLGFNVGGTDTKYKDMKGTMLEELKKAFRPEFLNRIDEMIVFHSLEKEHLKEIVAMMANALTKRLKEQDISLELTDSALEKIAEEGYDPQYGARPLRRSLQKQVEDRLSEELLKGNVEKGNQVIIDYVNDEFVVKKKEEVSTSK
;
A
#
# COMPACT_ATOMS: atom_id res chain seq x y z
N MET A 1 26.65 -15.43 -15.03
CA MET A 1 26.15 -14.14 -14.49
C MET A 1 27.12 -13.41 -13.55
N MET A 2 27.98 -14.08 -12.75
CA MET A 2 28.91 -13.35 -11.86
C MET A 2 29.93 -12.45 -12.59
N PHE A 3 30.47 -12.88 -13.75
CA PHE A 3 31.58 -12.18 -14.41
C PHE A 3 31.23 -10.85 -15.11
N ASN A 4 29.95 -10.58 -15.43
CA ASN A 4 29.57 -9.37 -16.17
C ASN A 4 29.68 -8.07 -15.34
N ARG A 5 29.87 -8.15 -14.02
CA ARG A 5 30.07 -6.98 -13.15
C ARG A 5 31.54 -6.69 -12.87
N PHE A 6 32.47 -7.56 -13.28
CA PHE A 6 33.89 -7.34 -13.07
C PHE A 6 34.44 -6.36 -14.10
N THR A 7 35.28 -5.42 -13.65
CA THR A 7 36.06 -4.58 -14.56
C THR A 7 37.01 -5.45 -15.39
N GLN A 8 37.45 -4.95 -16.55
CA GLN A 8 38.42 -5.68 -17.39
C GLN A 8 39.69 -6.07 -16.63
N ARG A 9 40.15 -5.20 -15.71
CA ARG A 9 41.32 -5.48 -14.85
C ARG A 9 41.03 -6.56 -13.82
N ALA A 10 39.86 -6.54 -13.17
CA ALA A 10 39.48 -7.57 -12.21
C ALA A 10 39.24 -8.94 -12.88
N GLN A 11 38.70 -8.97 -14.10
CA GLN A 11 38.62 -10.20 -14.91
C GLN A 11 40.01 -10.74 -15.25
N LYS A 12 40.94 -9.84 -15.65
CA LYS A 12 42.33 -10.19 -15.91
C LYS A 12 43.02 -10.76 -14.68
N VAL A 13 42.78 -10.23 -13.48
CA VAL A 13 43.31 -10.77 -12.22
C VAL A 13 42.87 -12.21 -11.98
N LEU A 14 41.59 -12.53 -12.20
CA LEU A 14 41.07 -13.90 -12.03
C LEU A 14 41.64 -14.86 -13.08
N GLN A 15 41.87 -14.39 -14.31
CA GLN A 15 42.56 -15.16 -15.34
C GLN A 15 44.04 -15.41 -14.96
N LEU A 16 44.73 -14.38 -14.47
CA LEU A 16 46.12 -14.51 -14.00
C LEU A 16 46.22 -15.45 -12.80
N ALA A 17 45.22 -15.48 -11.90
CA ALA A 17 45.17 -16.44 -10.80
C ALA A 17 45.10 -17.89 -11.30
N GLN A 18 44.38 -18.14 -12.39
CA GLN A 18 44.35 -19.46 -13.04
C GLN A 18 45.71 -19.82 -13.66
N GLU A 19 46.36 -18.87 -14.33
CA GLU A 19 47.72 -19.08 -14.87
C GLU A 19 48.74 -19.37 -13.77
N GLU A 20 48.67 -18.66 -12.64
CA GLU A 20 49.56 -18.88 -11.50
C GLU A 20 49.32 -20.24 -10.85
N ALA A 21 48.07 -20.71 -10.73
CA ALA A 21 47.81 -22.07 -10.22
C ALA A 21 48.49 -23.14 -11.10
N ILE A 22 48.46 -22.98 -12.42
CA ILE A 22 49.14 -23.88 -13.35
C ILE A 22 50.66 -23.75 -13.23
N ARG A 23 51.19 -22.52 -13.16
CA ARG A 23 52.64 -22.24 -13.01
C ARG A 23 53.23 -22.83 -11.72
N TRP A 24 52.46 -22.78 -10.64
CA TRP A 24 52.85 -23.32 -9.32
C TRP A 24 52.51 -24.81 -9.15
N LYS A 25 51.90 -25.43 -10.17
CA LYS A 25 51.48 -26.84 -10.18
C LYS A 25 50.48 -27.18 -9.06
N HIS A 26 49.55 -26.27 -8.79
CA HIS A 26 48.48 -26.46 -7.82
C HIS A 26 47.19 -26.93 -8.51
N GLU A 27 46.58 -28.02 -8.02
CA GLU A 27 45.37 -28.64 -8.59
C GLU A 27 44.12 -27.74 -8.52
N SER A 28 44.15 -26.70 -7.70
CA SER A 28 43.02 -25.80 -7.49
C SER A 28 43.44 -24.35 -7.26
N ILE A 29 42.57 -23.41 -7.64
CA ILE A 29 42.78 -21.97 -7.45
C ILE A 29 42.36 -21.61 -6.01
N GLY A 30 43.35 -21.39 -5.15
CA GLY A 30 43.18 -20.85 -3.80
C GLY A 30 43.30 -19.32 -3.71
N THR A 31 43.23 -18.80 -2.48
CA THR A 31 43.29 -17.37 -2.18
C THR A 31 44.64 -16.74 -2.55
N GLU A 32 45.71 -17.49 -2.41
CA GLU A 32 47.10 -17.16 -2.73
C GLU A 32 47.30 -16.89 -4.23
N HIS A 33 46.58 -17.62 -5.08
CA HIS A 33 46.60 -17.40 -6.53
C HIS A 33 45.87 -16.11 -6.93
N ILE A 34 44.79 -15.77 -6.23
CA ILE A 34 44.11 -14.48 -6.44
C ILE A 34 45.03 -13.33 -6.02
N LEU A 35 45.77 -13.49 -4.91
CA LEU A 35 46.77 -12.52 -4.47
C LEU A 35 47.91 -12.35 -5.49
N LEU A 36 48.45 -13.45 -6.02
CA LEU A 36 49.45 -13.41 -7.10
C LEU A 36 48.91 -12.75 -8.37
N GLY A 37 47.64 -13.03 -8.73
CA GLY A 37 46.96 -12.40 -9.86
C GLY A 37 46.83 -10.88 -9.71
N LEU A 38 46.55 -10.38 -8.50
CA LEU A 38 46.47 -8.95 -8.21
C LEU A 38 47.81 -8.25 -8.40
N ILE A 39 48.90 -8.89 -7.99
CA ILE A 39 50.26 -8.34 -8.11
C ILE A 39 50.73 -8.38 -9.56
N ARG A 40 50.50 -9.49 -10.26
CA ARG A 40 50.93 -9.69 -11.65
C ARG A 40 50.19 -8.78 -12.63
N GLU A 41 48.99 -8.32 -12.29
CA GLU A 41 48.29 -7.30 -13.08
C GLU A 41 48.99 -5.93 -12.99
N GLY A 42 49.60 -5.59 -11.84
CA GLY A 42 50.52 -4.48 -11.60
C GLY A 42 49.93 -3.06 -11.71
N GLY A 43 48.97 -2.83 -12.60
CA GLY A 43 48.42 -1.52 -12.90
C GLY A 43 47.21 -1.11 -12.06
N GLY A 44 46.59 -2.05 -11.34
CA GLY A 44 45.38 -1.89 -10.58
C GLY A 44 45.57 -1.24 -9.21
N ILE A 45 44.47 -0.75 -8.63
CA ILE A 45 44.45 -0.09 -7.32
C ILE A 45 44.97 -1.05 -6.23
N ALA A 46 44.65 -2.33 -6.33
CA ALA A 46 45.16 -3.35 -5.41
C ALA A 46 46.69 -3.51 -5.46
N ALA A 47 47.30 -3.57 -6.65
CA ALA A 47 48.75 -3.68 -6.80
C ALA A 47 49.44 -2.45 -6.21
N LYS A 48 48.96 -1.25 -6.57
CA LYS A 48 49.47 0.03 -6.03
C LYS A 48 49.31 0.14 -4.51
N ALA A 49 48.22 -0.39 -3.97
CA ALA A 49 48.00 -0.40 -2.52
C ALA A 49 49.00 -1.32 -1.80
N LEU A 50 49.34 -2.47 -2.39
CA LEU A 50 50.34 -3.39 -1.84
C LEU A 50 51.77 -2.80 -1.95
N GLU A 51 52.10 -2.17 -3.09
CA GLU A 51 53.37 -1.47 -3.29
C GLU A 51 53.56 -0.32 -2.30
N ALA A 52 52.51 0.46 -2.03
CA ALA A 52 52.56 1.58 -1.09
C ALA A 52 52.74 1.15 0.38
N ILE A 53 52.63 -0.15 0.68
CA ILE A 53 52.88 -0.73 2.00
C ILE A 53 54.21 -1.51 2.00
N ASP A 54 55.08 -1.24 1.01
CA ASP A 54 56.39 -1.85 0.83
C ASP A 54 56.34 -3.38 0.62
N ILE A 55 55.23 -3.93 0.14
CA ILE A 55 55.16 -5.35 -0.22
C ILE A 55 55.64 -5.54 -1.66
N SER A 56 56.78 -6.20 -1.82
CA SER A 56 57.28 -6.58 -3.14
C SER A 56 56.63 -7.89 -3.64
N PRO A 57 56.48 -8.06 -4.97
CA PRO A 57 56.03 -9.33 -5.55
C PRO A 57 56.85 -10.53 -5.07
N GLN A 58 58.16 -10.36 -4.91
CA GLN A 58 59.08 -11.41 -4.48
C GLN A 58 58.80 -11.89 -3.05
N MET A 59 58.42 -10.98 -2.14
CA MET A 59 58.07 -11.34 -0.76
C MET A 59 56.82 -12.22 -0.70
N ILE A 60 55.81 -11.92 -1.53
CA ILE A 60 54.58 -12.71 -1.59
C ILE A 60 54.84 -14.07 -2.24
N GLU A 61 55.64 -14.14 -3.30
CA GLU A 61 56.05 -15.41 -3.90
C GLU A 61 56.80 -16.30 -2.90
N SER A 62 57.80 -15.77 -2.19
CA SER A 62 58.53 -16.53 -1.17
C SER A 62 57.64 -16.98 -0.01
N GLY A 63 56.71 -16.13 0.45
CA GLY A 63 55.76 -16.48 1.51
C GLY A 63 54.76 -17.57 1.09
N ILE A 64 54.37 -17.60 -0.18
CA ILE A 64 53.52 -18.68 -0.74
C ILE A 64 54.32 -19.98 -0.89
N GLU A 65 55.58 -19.89 -1.35
CA GLU A 65 56.48 -21.05 -1.46
C GLU A 65 56.77 -21.70 -0.11
N GLU A 66 56.93 -20.90 0.95
CA GLU A 66 57.13 -21.39 2.31
C GLU A 66 55.87 -22.07 2.89
N LEU A 67 54.67 -21.55 2.61
CA LEU A 67 53.42 -22.05 3.19
C LEU A 67 52.80 -23.23 2.42
N VAL A 68 52.94 -23.27 1.10
CA VAL A 68 52.25 -24.23 0.22
C VAL A 68 53.23 -25.10 -0.57
N GLY A 69 54.44 -24.63 -0.84
CA GLY A 69 55.40 -25.28 -1.73
C GLY A 69 55.03 -25.18 -3.20
N LYS A 70 55.80 -25.83 -4.08
CA LYS A 70 55.44 -26.05 -5.49
C LYS A 70 55.01 -27.49 -5.69
N GLY A 71 53.95 -27.71 -6.48
CA GLY A 71 53.50 -29.05 -6.84
C GLY A 71 54.55 -29.85 -7.61
N LYS A 72 54.49 -31.18 -7.53
CA LYS A 72 55.46 -32.09 -8.18
C LYS A 72 55.01 -32.56 -9.57
N GLU A 73 53.71 -32.63 -9.82
CA GLU A 73 53.10 -33.13 -11.06
C GLU A 73 52.51 -32.00 -11.90
N ASP A 74 52.52 -32.15 -13.23
CA ASP A 74 51.91 -31.16 -14.12
C ASP A 74 50.39 -31.25 -14.06
N VAL A 75 49.74 -30.10 -13.84
CA VAL A 75 48.29 -29.98 -13.69
C VAL A 75 47.66 -29.77 -15.07
N GLY A 76 46.50 -30.39 -15.31
CA GLY A 76 45.74 -30.21 -16.55
C GLY A 76 45.27 -28.75 -16.78
N PRO A 77 44.79 -28.40 -17.99
CA PRO A 77 44.46 -27.03 -18.36
C PRO A 77 43.24 -26.44 -17.63
N ILE A 78 42.47 -27.27 -16.93
CA ILE A 78 41.26 -26.86 -16.19
C ILE A 78 41.53 -27.04 -14.70
N VAL A 79 41.61 -25.92 -13.98
CA VAL A 79 41.71 -25.86 -12.52
C VAL A 79 40.47 -25.18 -11.95
N HIS A 80 39.96 -25.69 -10.84
CA HIS A 80 38.73 -25.18 -10.21
C HIS A 80 39.04 -24.31 -9.00
N TYR A 81 38.17 -23.34 -8.71
CA TYR A 81 38.26 -22.52 -7.50
C TYR A 81 37.93 -23.34 -6.25
N THR A 82 38.77 -23.19 -5.22
CA THR A 82 38.49 -23.68 -3.87
C THR A 82 37.29 -22.95 -3.24
N PRO A 83 36.61 -23.53 -2.22
CA PRO A 83 35.52 -22.85 -1.52
C PRO A 83 35.92 -21.49 -0.95
N ARG A 84 37.16 -21.34 -0.47
CA ARG A 84 37.68 -20.07 0.06
C ARG A 84 37.92 -19.03 -1.05
N ALA A 85 38.45 -19.45 -2.20
CA ALA A 85 38.58 -18.55 -3.35
C ALA A 85 37.21 -18.08 -3.89
N LYS A 86 36.19 -18.96 -3.90
CA LYS A 86 34.81 -18.57 -4.23
C LYS A 86 34.25 -17.56 -3.23
N LYS A 87 34.51 -17.76 -1.93
CA LYS A 87 34.10 -16.84 -0.87
C LYS A 87 34.73 -15.45 -1.04
N VAL A 88 35.98 -15.36 -1.47
CA VAL A 88 36.63 -14.07 -1.81
C VAL A 88 35.92 -13.37 -2.96
N ILE A 89 35.55 -14.11 -4.01
CA ILE A 89 34.80 -13.55 -5.15
C ILE A 89 33.43 -13.04 -4.68
N GLU A 90 32.72 -13.78 -3.84
CA GLU A 90 31.43 -13.35 -3.25
C GLU A 90 31.59 -12.11 -2.38
N LEU A 91 32.58 -12.08 -1.49
CA LEU A 91 32.86 -10.94 -0.62
C LEU A 91 33.26 -9.68 -1.41
N SER A 92 33.87 -9.83 -2.59
CA SER A 92 34.20 -8.69 -3.45
C SER A 92 32.95 -7.97 -3.98
N VAL A 93 31.84 -8.70 -4.14
CA VAL A 93 30.54 -8.11 -4.49
C VAL A 93 30.03 -7.24 -3.35
N ASP A 94 30.14 -7.72 -2.11
CA ASP A 94 29.70 -6.97 -0.94
C ASP A 94 30.54 -5.72 -0.69
N GLU A 95 31.86 -5.81 -0.89
CA GLU A 95 32.74 -4.64 -0.76
C GLU A 95 32.46 -3.59 -1.85
N SER A 96 32.13 -4.01 -3.08
CA SER A 96 31.69 -3.06 -4.13
C SER A 96 30.41 -2.31 -3.75
N ARG A 97 29.43 -3.01 -3.16
CA ARG A 97 28.17 -2.40 -2.70
C ARG A 97 28.37 -1.44 -1.55
N LYS A 98 29.25 -1.76 -0.60
CA LYS A 98 29.57 -0.87 0.53
C LYS A 98 30.22 0.44 0.09
N LEU A 99 30.98 0.40 -1.01
CA LEU A 99 31.59 1.58 -1.62
C LEU A 99 30.66 2.27 -2.63
N GLY A 100 29.41 1.79 -2.80
CA GLY A 100 28.46 2.37 -3.74
C GLY A 100 28.75 2.07 -5.22
N HIS A 101 29.72 1.20 -5.52
CA HIS A 101 30.08 0.86 -6.90
C HIS A 101 29.15 -0.19 -7.50
N SER A 102 28.75 0.05 -8.75
CA SER A 102 27.97 -0.89 -9.57
C SER A 102 28.83 -1.96 -10.27
N TYR A 103 30.16 -1.87 -10.13
CA TYR A 103 31.17 -2.76 -10.72
C TYR A 103 32.12 -3.33 -9.66
N ILE A 104 32.87 -4.38 -10.02
CA ILE A 104 33.87 -5.03 -9.18
C ILE A 104 35.26 -4.80 -9.78
N GLY A 105 36.01 -3.88 -9.19
CA GLY A 105 37.43 -3.61 -9.47
C GLY A 105 38.43 -4.44 -8.67
N THR A 106 39.73 -4.19 -8.88
CA THR A 106 40.82 -4.95 -8.22
C THR A 106 40.92 -4.63 -6.73
N GLU A 107 40.59 -3.40 -6.34
CA GLU A 107 40.44 -2.93 -4.97
C GLU A 107 39.47 -3.79 -4.15
N HIS A 108 38.33 -4.16 -4.73
CA HIS A 108 37.32 -4.99 -4.05
C HIS A 108 37.80 -6.42 -3.86
N LEU A 109 38.58 -6.97 -4.80
CA LEU A 109 39.19 -8.29 -4.67
C LEU A 109 40.23 -8.32 -3.55
N LEU A 110 41.06 -7.28 -3.43
CA LEU A 110 42.02 -7.16 -2.33
C LEU A 110 41.33 -7.00 -0.99
N LEU A 111 40.31 -6.13 -0.89
CA LEU A 111 39.51 -5.97 0.32
C LEU A 111 38.80 -7.25 0.73
N ALA A 112 38.32 -8.03 -0.24
CA ALA A 112 37.69 -9.32 -0.01
C ALA A 112 38.68 -10.38 0.51
N LEU A 113 39.91 -10.42 -0.02
CA LEU A 113 40.98 -11.28 0.49
C LEU A 113 41.31 -10.94 1.95
N ILE A 114 41.40 -9.66 2.27
CA ILE A 114 41.66 -9.16 3.62
C ILE A 114 40.51 -9.52 4.56
N ARG A 115 39.26 -9.41 4.08
CA ARG A 115 38.05 -9.71 4.87
C ARG A 115 37.82 -11.19 5.08
N GLU A 116 38.26 -12.05 4.16
CA GLU A 116 38.21 -13.50 4.35
C GLU A 116 39.15 -13.94 5.49
N GLY A 117 40.32 -13.31 5.60
CA GLY A 117 41.16 -13.23 6.81
C GLY A 117 41.85 -14.52 7.27
N GLU A 118 41.36 -15.69 6.84
CA GLU A 118 41.84 -17.00 7.29
C GLU A 118 42.58 -17.80 6.21
N GLY A 119 42.49 -17.37 4.96
CA GLY A 119 43.12 -17.96 3.78
C GLY A 119 44.63 -17.82 3.75
N ILE A 120 45.26 -18.55 2.84
CA ILE A 120 46.72 -18.52 2.65
C ILE A 120 47.18 -17.10 2.28
N ALA A 121 46.42 -16.39 1.44
CA ALA A 121 46.70 -14.99 1.13
C ALA A 121 46.75 -14.09 2.38
N ALA A 122 45.83 -14.26 3.32
CA ALA A 122 45.82 -13.50 4.56
C ALA A 122 47.01 -13.83 5.45
N ARG A 123 47.42 -15.11 5.51
CA ARG A 123 48.63 -15.54 6.23
C ARG A 123 49.90 -14.96 5.62
N VAL A 124 50.01 -14.97 4.29
CA VAL A 124 51.15 -14.37 3.57
C VAL A 124 51.24 -12.87 3.85
N LEU A 125 50.13 -12.15 3.79
CA LEU A 125 50.09 -10.71 4.09
C LEU A 125 50.44 -10.41 5.56
N ASN A 126 49.98 -11.25 6.50
CA ASN A 126 50.33 -11.11 7.92
C ASN A 126 51.82 -11.39 8.18
N ASN A 127 52.38 -12.43 7.56
CA ASN A 127 53.82 -12.76 7.67
C ASN A 127 54.70 -11.69 7.02
N ALA A 128 54.21 -11.01 5.98
CA ALA A 128 54.85 -9.85 5.37
C ALA A 128 54.75 -8.55 6.20
N GLY A 129 54.21 -8.62 7.44
CA GLY A 129 54.13 -7.48 8.35
C GLY A 129 52.99 -6.50 8.05
N VAL A 130 52.03 -6.88 7.21
CA VAL A 130 50.91 -6.02 6.83
C VAL A 130 49.69 -6.36 7.67
N GLY A 131 49.41 -5.48 8.64
CA GLY A 131 48.13 -5.51 9.34
C GLY A 131 46.98 -5.30 8.35
N LEU A 132 45.99 -6.20 8.38
CA LEU A 132 44.79 -6.18 7.54
C LEU A 132 44.11 -4.80 7.48
N ASN A 133 44.14 -4.04 8.59
CA ASN A 133 43.59 -2.69 8.67
C ASN A 133 44.40 -1.64 7.88
N LYS A 134 45.73 -1.77 7.81
CA LYS A 134 46.62 -0.85 7.10
C LYS A 134 46.44 -0.98 5.58
N ALA A 135 46.33 -2.22 5.08
CA ALA A 135 46.03 -2.48 3.67
C ALA A 135 44.67 -1.93 3.26
N ARG A 136 43.66 -2.09 4.11
CA ARG A 136 42.33 -1.52 3.87
C ARG A 136 42.33 0.01 3.83
N GLN A 137 43.04 0.67 4.76
CA GLN A 137 43.17 2.12 4.78
C GLN A 137 43.85 2.64 3.50
N GLN A 138 44.91 1.96 3.03
CA GLN A 138 45.62 2.37 1.83
C GLN A 138 44.77 2.26 0.56
N VAL A 139 43.97 1.21 0.45
CA VAL A 139 43.00 1.05 -0.65
C VAL A 139 42.00 2.21 -0.64
N LEU A 140 41.45 2.55 0.53
CA LEU A 140 40.50 3.67 0.66
C LEU A 140 41.12 5.03 0.32
N LEU A 141 42.38 5.28 0.70
CA LEU A 141 43.11 6.50 0.36
C LEU A 141 43.33 6.64 -1.16
N LEU A 142 43.68 5.55 -1.83
CA LEU A 142 43.89 5.53 -3.28
C LEU A 142 42.58 5.68 -4.07
N LEU A 143 41.46 5.22 -3.50
CA LEU A 143 40.11 5.44 -4.04
C LEU A 143 39.67 6.89 -3.90
N GLY A 144 39.85 7.50 -2.72
CA GLY A 144 39.44 8.89 -2.45
C GLY A 144 40.16 9.95 -3.30
N ASN A 145 41.34 9.62 -3.85
CA ASN A 145 42.05 10.48 -4.77
C ASN A 145 41.54 10.41 -6.23
N ASN A 146 40.81 9.37 -6.62
CA ASN A 146 40.35 9.21 -8.00
C ASN A 146 38.99 9.86 -8.26
N ASP A 147 38.12 10.03 -7.25
CA ASP A 147 36.86 10.77 -7.41
C ASP A 147 37.08 12.30 -7.48
N ASN A 148 38.28 12.79 -7.16
CA ASN A 148 38.65 14.21 -7.22
C ASN A 148 39.46 14.61 -8.46
N ALA A 149 39.59 13.72 -9.45
CA ALA A 149 40.37 13.99 -10.66
C ALA A 149 39.52 14.38 -11.87
N GLN A 150 38.42 15.13 -11.68
CA GLN A 150 37.73 15.82 -12.79
C GLN A 150 36.82 16.98 -12.32
N SER A 151 37.36 17.94 -11.59
CA SER A 151 36.70 19.25 -11.39
C SER A 151 37.71 20.31 -10.92
N GLY A 152 38.75 20.52 -11.72
CA GLY A 152 39.65 21.65 -11.55
C GLY A 152 39.03 22.95 -12.05
N GLN A 153 38.13 23.57 -11.28
CA GLN A 153 37.84 25.00 -11.41
C GLN A 153 37.25 25.60 -10.11
N GLN A 154 38.07 26.44 -9.47
CA GLN A 154 37.76 27.48 -8.48
C GLN A 154 36.80 27.11 -7.33
N ALA A 155 37.37 26.61 -6.23
CA ALA A 155 36.76 26.71 -4.91
C ALA A 155 36.68 28.19 -4.50
N ALA A 156 35.52 28.80 -4.74
CA ALA A 156 35.13 30.04 -4.09
C ALA A 156 35.10 29.81 -2.57
N GLN A 157 35.62 30.78 -1.83
CA GLN A 157 35.82 30.82 -0.38
C GLN A 157 34.74 30.05 0.40
N ALA A 158 35.09 28.90 0.98
CA ALA A 158 34.25 28.23 1.96
C ALA A 158 34.10 29.15 3.19
N ALA A 159 32.89 29.61 3.45
CA ALA A 159 32.55 30.32 4.66
C ALA A 159 32.70 29.38 5.87
N ASN A 160 33.15 29.92 7.01
CA ASN A 160 33.42 29.18 8.24
C ASN A 160 32.12 28.73 8.95
N THR A 161 31.44 27.69 8.46
CA THR A 161 30.20 27.13 9.08
C THR A 161 30.29 25.64 9.45
N PRO A 162 31.31 25.21 10.22
CA PRO A 162 31.58 23.80 10.45
C PRO A 162 30.48 23.05 11.23
N THR A 163 29.76 23.69 12.16
CA THR A 163 28.66 23.01 12.86
C THR A 163 27.42 22.92 11.99
N LEU A 164 27.07 23.97 11.25
CA LEU A 164 25.94 23.96 10.33
C LEU A 164 26.13 22.94 9.21
N ASP A 165 27.31 22.84 8.61
CA ASP A 165 27.58 21.89 7.53
C ASP A 165 27.47 20.42 8.00
N SER A 166 27.63 20.16 9.30
CA SER A 166 27.47 18.82 9.89
C SER A 166 26.01 18.47 10.23
N LEU A 167 25.15 19.48 10.42
CA LEU A 167 23.77 19.34 10.91
C LEU A 167 22.73 19.68 9.85
N ALA A 168 23.12 20.35 8.78
CA ALA A 168 22.24 20.81 7.73
C ALA A 168 22.66 20.23 6.38
N ARG A 169 21.67 20.07 5.50
CA ARG A 169 21.88 19.64 4.12
C ARG A 169 21.96 20.86 3.22
N ASP A 170 23.08 21.01 2.50
CA ASP A 170 23.28 22.13 1.57
C ASP A 170 22.56 21.86 0.24
N LEU A 171 21.38 22.46 0.05
CA LEU A 171 20.61 22.31 -1.20
C LEU A 171 21.33 22.97 -2.38
N THR A 172 22.09 24.04 -2.14
CA THR A 172 22.88 24.71 -3.19
C THR A 172 24.05 23.85 -3.67
N GLN A 173 24.67 23.05 -2.80
CA GLN A 173 25.69 22.10 -3.23
C GLN A 173 25.09 20.98 -4.08
N ILE A 174 23.98 20.39 -3.64
CA ILE A 174 23.30 19.29 -4.33
C ILE A 174 22.78 19.74 -5.71
N ALA A 175 22.28 20.97 -5.78
CA ALA A 175 21.89 21.58 -7.04
C ALA A 175 23.10 21.77 -7.99
N ARG A 176 24.27 22.13 -7.47
CA ARG A 176 25.52 22.27 -8.27
C ARG A 176 26.01 20.92 -8.79
N GLU A 177 25.79 19.85 -8.03
CA GLU A 177 26.07 18.46 -8.42
C GLU A 177 25.06 17.91 -9.43
N GLY A 178 23.96 18.63 -9.70
CA GLY A 178 22.90 18.20 -10.63
C GLY A 178 22.03 17.06 -10.10
N THR A 179 22.05 16.82 -8.78
CA THR A 179 21.35 15.70 -8.13
C THR A 179 19.99 16.08 -7.55
N LEU A 180 19.57 17.35 -7.60
CA LEU A 180 18.19 17.74 -7.24
C LEU A 180 17.16 17.36 -8.30
N ASP A 181 15.92 17.14 -7.87
CA ASP A 181 14.80 16.90 -8.78
C ASP A 181 14.43 18.18 -9.56
N PRO A 182 13.95 18.06 -10.80
CA PRO A 182 13.47 19.21 -11.56
C PRO A 182 12.20 19.78 -10.90
N VAL A 183 12.17 21.10 -10.71
CA VAL A 183 11.00 21.77 -10.13
C VAL A 183 10.06 22.24 -11.23
N ILE A 184 8.86 21.66 -11.26
CA ILE A 184 7.86 21.85 -12.31
C ILE A 184 6.62 22.53 -11.72
N GLY A 185 6.07 23.52 -12.43
CA GLY A 185 4.79 24.15 -12.08
C GLY A 185 4.79 25.09 -10.85
N ARG A 186 5.95 25.42 -10.27
CA ARG A 186 6.06 26.26 -9.05
C ARG A 186 6.74 27.61 -9.21
N SER A 187 6.74 28.15 -10.43
CA SER A 187 7.41 29.41 -10.76
C SER A 187 6.83 30.61 -10.00
N LYS A 188 5.51 30.66 -9.78
CA LYS A 188 4.84 31.76 -9.07
C LYS A 188 5.25 31.81 -7.60
N GLU A 189 5.25 30.66 -6.94
CA GLU A 189 5.61 30.51 -5.53
C GLU A 189 7.09 30.82 -5.31
N ILE A 190 7.98 30.30 -6.17
CA ILE A 190 9.43 30.58 -6.12
C ILE A 190 9.70 32.08 -6.33
N THR A 191 9.07 32.70 -7.34
CA THR A 191 9.18 34.15 -7.56
C THR A 191 8.73 34.93 -6.33
N ARG A 192 7.63 34.51 -5.70
CA ARG A 192 7.14 35.13 -4.47
C ARG A 192 8.10 34.95 -3.30
N VAL A 193 8.74 33.80 -3.17
CA VAL A 193 9.79 33.55 -2.16
C VAL A 193 10.97 34.50 -2.37
N ILE A 194 11.43 34.67 -3.61
CA ILE A 194 12.51 35.61 -3.97
C ILE A 194 12.14 37.06 -3.64
N GLU A 195 10.92 37.48 -3.99
CA GLU A 195 10.40 38.81 -3.66
C GLU A 195 10.41 39.07 -2.16
N VAL A 196 10.00 38.08 -1.35
CA VAL A 196 9.95 38.19 0.11
C VAL A 196 11.37 38.22 0.69
N LEU A 197 12.25 37.31 0.28
CA LEU A 197 13.64 37.26 0.75
C LEU A 197 14.43 38.53 0.41
N SER A 198 14.05 39.24 -0.66
CA SER A 198 14.70 40.49 -1.08
C SER A 198 14.19 41.73 -0.32
N ARG A 199 13.21 41.59 0.59
CA ARG A 199 12.69 42.72 1.37
C ARG A 199 13.66 43.13 2.49
N ARG A 200 13.62 44.40 2.88
CA ARG A 200 14.34 44.91 4.07
C ARG A 200 13.70 44.50 5.40
N THR A 201 12.38 44.33 5.42
CA THR A 201 11.60 43.91 6.60
C THR A 201 10.58 42.85 6.18
N LYS A 202 10.19 41.96 7.11
CA LYS A 202 9.37 40.77 6.80
C LYS A 202 9.97 39.93 5.67
N ASN A 203 11.25 39.62 5.80
CA ASN A 203 12.06 38.94 4.79
C ASN A 203 12.17 37.42 5.01
N ASN A 204 11.26 36.85 5.79
CA ASN A 204 11.18 35.41 6.05
C ASN A 204 9.86 34.87 5.47
N PRO A 205 9.88 34.18 4.32
CA PRO A 205 8.68 33.56 3.77
C PRO A 205 8.26 32.33 4.59
N VAL A 206 6.95 32.11 4.70
CA VAL A 206 6.36 30.88 5.24
C VAL A 206 5.44 30.27 4.20
N LEU A 207 5.79 29.09 3.72
CA LEU A 207 5.01 28.27 2.80
C LEU A 207 3.89 27.58 3.57
N ILE A 208 2.65 27.99 3.31
CA ILE A 208 1.45 27.45 3.95
C ILE A 208 0.71 26.59 2.92
N GLY A 209 0.52 25.32 3.24
CA GLY A 209 -0.22 24.38 2.39
C GLY A 209 -0.41 23.05 3.12
N GLU A 210 -1.10 22.11 2.50
CA GLU A 210 -1.26 20.77 3.07
C GLU A 210 0.04 19.94 2.92
N PRO A 211 0.24 18.86 3.70
CA PRO A 211 1.35 17.93 3.48
C PRO A 211 1.28 17.30 2.09
N GLY A 212 2.44 17.04 1.49
CA GLY A 212 2.53 16.39 0.16
C GLY A 212 2.37 17.33 -1.04
N VAL A 213 1.98 18.60 -0.87
CA VAL A 213 1.86 19.55 -2.00
C VAL A 213 3.21 20.03 -2.57
N GLY A 214 4.36 19.50 -2.13
CA GLY A 214 5.68 19.88 -2.65
C GLY A 214 6.22 21.23 -2.16
N LYS A 215 6.18 21.48 -0.85
CA LYS A 215 6.79 22.69 -0.24
C LYS A 215 8.31 22.65 -0.28
N THR A 216 8.91 21.49 -0.02
CA THR A 216 10.35 21.25 -0.11
C THR A 216 10.88 21.50 -1.52
N ALA A 217 10.10 21.12 -2.56
CA ALA A 217 10.44 21.39 -3.95
C ALA A 217 10.56 22.90 -4.27
N ILE A 218 9.84 23.78 -3.57
CA ILE A 218 9.98 25.23 -3.74
C ILE A 218 11.35 25.71 -3.22
N ALA A 219 11.84 25.14 -2.12
CA ALA A 219 13.16 25.45 -1.57
C ALA A 219 14.29 24.93 -2.47
N GLU A 220 14.12 23.73 -3.03
CA GLU A 220 15.03 23.17 -4.03
C GLU A 220 15.05 24.02 -5.32
N GLY A 221 13.90 24.50 -5.77
CA GLY A 221 13.78 25.38 -6.93
C GLY A 221 14.47 26.72 -6.72
N LEU A 222 14.39 27.27 -5.51
CA LEU A 222 15.19 28.45 -5.15
C LEU A 222 16.70 28.17 -5.25
N ALA A 223 17.17 27.03 -4.74
CA ALA A 223 18.58 26.66 -4.82
C ALA A 223 19.08 26.54 -6.27
N GLN A 224 18.26 25.96 -7.16
CA GLN A 224 18.55 25.90 -8.60
C GLN A 224 18.62 27.30 -9.23
N GLN A 225 17.67 28.19 -8.93
CA GLN A 225 17.68 29.56 -9.46
C GLN A 225 18.85 30.40 -8.98
N ILE A 226 19.31 30.20 -7.74
CA ILE A 226 20.51 30.86 -7.20
C ILE A 226 21.75 30.48 -8.03
N ILE A 227 21.92 29.19 -8.35
CA ILE A 227 23.09 28.69 -9.08
C ILE A 227 23.05 29.11 -10.55
N ASN A 228 21.85 29.11 -11.15
CA ASN A 228 21.65 29.56 -12.51
C ASN A 228 21.74 31.09 -12.67
N ASN A 229 21.97 31.84 -11.59
CA ASN A 229 22.00 33.31 -11.55
C ASN A 229 20.69 33.98 -12.01
N GLU A 230 19.55 33.30 -11.82
CA GLU A 230 18.21 33.80 -12.12
C GLU A 230 17.62 34.66 -10.98
N VAL A 231 18.38 34.86 -9.91
CA VAL A 231 17.99 35.64 -8.73
C VAL A 231 18.58 37.07 -8.74
N PRO A 232 17.95 38.02 -8.03
CA PRO A 232 18.50 39.36 -7.81
C PRO A 232 19.88 39.33 -7.14
N GLU A 233 20.68 40.38 -7.36
CA GLU A 233 22.06 40.50 -6.85
C GLU A 233 22.19 40.27 -5.33
N ILE A 234 21.16 40.65 -4.56
CA ILE A 234 21.11 40.46 -3.10
C ILE A 234 21.11 38.99 -2.69
N LEU A 235 20.58 38.10 -3.54
CA LEU A 235 20.47 36.66 -3.28
C LEU A 235 21.55 35.84 -4.01
N ARG A 236 22.40 36.50 -4.81
CA ARG A 236 23.55 35.83 -5.41
C ARG A 236 24.51 35.40 -4.30
N ASP A 237 25.21 34.29 -4.54
CA ASP A 237 26.19 33.69 -3.62
C ASP A 237 25.63 33.27 -2.24
N LYS A 238 24.30 33.28 -2.07
CA LYS A 238 23.66 32.73 -0.88
C LYS A 238 23.57 31.22 -0.94
N ARG A 239 23.69 30.58 0.23
CA ARG A 239 23.58 29.13 0.42
C ARG A 239 22.22 28.80 1.01
N VAL A 240 21.49 27.88 0.39
CA VAL A 240 20.22 27.37 0.92
C VAL A 240 20.50 26.10 1.70
N MET A 241 20.25 26.13 3.00
CA MET A 241 20.58 25.01 3.91
C MET A 241 19.35 24.52 4.64
N THR A 242 19.06 23.24 4.54
CA THR A 242 17.93 22.59 5.22
C THR A 242 18.37 22.08 6.58
N LEU A 243 17.72 22.54 7.64
CA LEU A 243 17.99 22.06 8.99
C LEU A 243 17.12 20.83 9.30
N ASP A 244 17.74 19.67 9.49
CA ASP A 244 17.04 18.48 9.94
C ASP A 244 17.01 18.43 11.48
N MET A 245 15.83 18.62 12.06
CA MET A 245 15.63 18.57 13.51
C MET A 245 16.06 17.23 14.13
N GLY A 246 15.94 16.13 13.39
CA GLY A 246 16.39 14.81 13.83
C GLY A 246 17.89 14.79 14.11
N THR A 247 18.71 15.39 13.25
CA THR A 247 20.17 15.47 13.45
C THR A 247 20.55 16.40 14.60
N VAL A 248 19.79 17.48 14.83
CA VAL A 248 20.05 18.39 15.94
C VAL A 248 19.80 17.70 17.29
N VAL A 249 18.73 16.92 17.39
CA VAL A 249 18.39 16.13 18.58
C VAL A 249 19.33 14.94 18.76
N ALA A 250 19.77 14.31 17.66
CA ALA A 250 20.66 13.16 17.70
C ALA A 250 21.95 13.44 18.49
N GLY A 251 22.20 12.63 19.51
CA GLY A 251 23.38 12.76 20.38
C GLY A 251 23.27 13.84 21.46
N THR A 252 22.10 14.47 21.64
CA THR A 252 21.80 15.30 22.82
C THR A 252 21.02 14.47 23.83
N LYS A 253 21.47 14.42 25.09
CA LYS A 253 20.78 13.70 26.18
C LYS A 253 19.89 14.62 27.01
N TYR A 254 20.23 15.90 27.04
CA TYR A 254 19.55 16.92 27.83
C TYR A 254 19.11 18.08 26.95
N ARG A 255 17.98 18.70 27.29
CA ARG A 255 17.45 19.87 26.60
C ARG A 255 18.46 21.03 26.48
N GLY A 256 19.29 21.24 27.51
CA GLY A 256 20.32 22.29 27.48
C GLY A 256 21.38 22.07 26.41
N GLU A 257 21.77 20.82 26.13
CA GLU A 257 22.75 20.49 25.08
C GLU A 257 22.18 20.78 23.69
N PHE A 258 20.89 20.53 23.50
CA PHE A 258 20.16 20.89 22.28
C PHE A 258 20.12 22.41 22.09
N GLU A 259 19.78 23.17 23.13
CA GLU A 259 19.73 24.63 23.08
C GLU A 259 21.11 25.24 22.79
N ASP A 260 22.17 24.72 23.43
CA ASP A 260 23.55 25.13 23.17
C ASP A 260 23.99 24.82 21.74
N ARG A 261 23.58 23.68 21.19
CA ARG A 261 23.87 23.31 19.80
C ARG A 261 23.16 24.24 18.82
N LEU A 262 21.87 24.50 19.01
CA LEU A 262 21.14 25.48 18.19
C LEU A 262 21.77 26.86 18.28
N LYS A 263 22.19 27.29 19.49
CA LYS A 263 22.83 28.58 19.68
C LYS A 263 24.12 28.71 18.87
N LYS A 264 24.95 27.66 18.85
CA LYS A 264 26.16 27.61 18.00
C LYS A 264 25.83 27.75 16.51
N VAL A 265 24.83 26.99 16.03
CA VAL A 265 24.37 27.08 14.63
C VAL A 265 23.90 28.50 14.30
N MET A 266 23.14 29.13 15.20
CA MET A 266 22.66 30.50 15.01
C MET A 266 23.78 31.55 14.99
N ASP A 267 24.81 31.36 15.81
CA ASP A 267 25.98 32.25 15.81
C ASP A 267 26.83 32.08 14.54
N GLU A 268 26.97 30.86 14.01
CA GLU A 268 27.61 30.61 12.70
C GLU A 268 26.84 31.25 11.54
N ILE A 269 25.51 31.12 11.53
CA ILE A 269 24.64 31.76 10.51
C ILE A 269 24.82 33.28 10.54
N ARG A 270 24.87 33.88 11.74
CA ARG A 270 25.08 35.33 11.91
C ARG A 270 26.43 35.77 11.35
N GLN A 271 27.50 35.00 11.60
CA GLN A 271 28.84 35.33 11.14
C GLN A 271 29.01 35.16 9.63
N ALA A 272 28.38 34.14 9.05
CA ALA A 272 28.47 33.86 7.62
C ALA A 272 27.71 34.91 6.77
N GLY A 273 26.50 35.29 7.18
CA GLY A 273 25.70 36.34 6.52
C GLY A 273 25.17 35.99 5.12
N ASN A 274 25.63 34.90 4.51
CA ASN A 274 25.20 34.40 3.20
C ASN A 274 24.36 33.12 3.27
N VAL A 275 23.75 32.81 4.42
CA VAL A 275 22.95 31.59 4.62
C VAL A 275 21.45 31.91 4.61
N ILE A 276 20.68 31.09 3.89
CA ILE A 276 19.23 31.01 3.94
C ILE A 276 18.85 29.66 4.56
N LEU A 277 18.20 29.68 5.70
CA LEU A 277 17.81 28.46 6.42
C LEU A 277 16.42 27.97 5.97
N PHE A 278 16.30 26.76 5.44
CA PHE A 278 15.02 26.10 5.18
C PHE A 278 14.62 25.21 6.36
N ILE A 279 13.38 25.38 6.83
CA ILE A 279 12.80 24.65 7.96
C ILE A 279 11.44 24.09 7.51
N ASP A 280 11.37 22.77 7.27
CA ASP A 280 10.18 22.14 6.67
C ASP A 280 8.98 22.10 7.63
N GLU A 281 9.23 21.84 8.91
CA GLU A 281 8.19 21.82 9.95
C GLU A 281 8.42 22.95 10.94
N LEU A 282 8.21 24.19 10.50
CA LEU A 282 8.54 25.38 11.28
C LEU A 282 7.88 25.38 12.67
N HIS A 283 6.71 24.76 12.82
CA HIS A 283 6.00 24.65 14.09
C HIS A 283 6.77 23.83 15.15
N THR A 284 7.64 22.88 14.76
CA THR A 284 8.43 22.07 15.70
C THR A 284 9.44 22.89 16.49
N LEU A 285 9.91 23.99 15.91
CA LEU A 285 10.81 24.95 16.56
C LEU A 285 10.06 25.99 17.41
N ILE A 286 8.78 26.21 17.13
CA ILE A 286 7.99 27.34 17.65
C ILE A 286 6.96 26.91 18.72
N GLY A 287 6.44 25.68 18.68
CA GLY A 287 5.47 25.18 19.68
C GLY A 287 6.19 24.64 20.93
N ALA A 288 6.26 25.32 22.08
CA ALA A 288 5.25 25.91 22.97
C ALA A 288 4.43 24.90 23.82
N GLY A 289 5.10 24.23 24.77
CA GLY A 289 4.61 23.96 26.14
C GLY A 289 3.42 23.03 26.40
N GLY A 290 2.80 22.41 25.39
CA GLY A 290 1.56 21.63 25.56
C GLY A 290 1.72 20.12 25.82
N ALA A 291 2.88 19.54 25.48
CA ALA A 291 3.18 18.12 25.72
C ALA A 291 4.50 18.03 26.46
N GLU A 292 4.60 17.09 27.40
CA GLU A 292 5.69 16.85 28.36
C GLU A 292 7.03 16.40 27.72
N GLY A 293 7.42 17.00 26.58
CA GLY A 293 8.58 16.63 25.78
C GLY A 293 8.83 17.45 24.51
N ALA A 294 7.99 18.43 24.16
CA ALA A 294 8.22 19.26 22.97
C ALA A 294 9.35 20.29 23.21
N ILE A 295 10.31 20.32 22.27
CA ILE A 295 11.53 21.12 22.36
C ILE A 295 11.23 22.56 21.88
N ASP A 296 11.12 23.52 22.80
CA ASP A 296 10.80 24.91 22.45
C ASP A 296 12.08 25.73 22.21
N ALA A 297 12.37 26.00 20.93
CA ALA A 297 13.50 26.80 20.47
C ALA A 297 13.12 28.27 20.17
N SER A 298 11.87 28.67 20.42
CA SER A 298 11.34 29.98 20.03
C SER A 298 12.11 31.14 20.67
N ASN A 299 12.59 30.97 21.91
CA ASN A 299 13.37 31.96 22.64
C ASN A 299 14.75 32.25 22.00
N ILE A 300 15.32 31.28 21.26
CA ILE A 300 16.61 31.43 20.59
C ILE A 300 16.42 32.10 19.21
N LEU A 301 15.34 31.79 18.52
CA LEU A 301 15.06 32.27 17.16
C LEU A 301 14.50 33.70 17.13
N LYS A 302 13.61 34.04 18.08
CA LYS A 302 12.93 35.36 18.13
C LYS A 302 13.89 36.55 18.06
N PRO A 303 15.01 36.60 18.83
CA PRO A 303 15.93 37.73 18.76
C PRO A 303 16.62 37.87 17.40
N SER A 304 17.02 36.75 16.79
CA SER A 304 17.73 36.72 15.50
C SER A 304 16.81 37.08 14.34
N LEU A 305 15.55 36.61 14.37
CA LEU A 305 14.50 37.04 13.45
C LEU A 305 14.12 38.51 13.66
N ALA A 306 14.08 38.98 14.92
CA ALA A 306 13.72 40.35 15.24
C ALA A 306 14.72 41.37 14.65
N ARG A 307 16.02 41.04 14.72
CA ARG A 307 17.12 41.85 14.19
C ARG A 307 17.39 41.68 12.70
N GLY A 308 16.73 40.72 12.04
CA GLY A 308 16.94 40.42 10.61
C GLY A 308 18.30 39.76 10.32
N GLU A 309 18.95 39.21 11.35
CA GLU A 309 20.23 38.49 11.25
C GLU A 309 20.03 37.07 10.74
N LEU A 310 18.86 36.48 11.01
CA LEU A 310 18.45 35.20 10.46
C LEU A 310 17.50 35.43 9.29
N GLN A 311 17.86 34.87 8.13
CA GLN A 311 16.97 34.73 6.99
C GLN A 311 16.57 33.26 6.86
N CYS A 312 15.27 32.98 6.92
CA CYS A 312 14.77 31.61 6.81
C CYS A 312 13.51 31.51 5.97
N ILE A 313 13.31 30.33 5.40
CA ILE A 313 12.10 29.88 4.72
C ILE A 313 11.48 28.81 5.61
N GLY A 314 10.26 29.04 6.09
CA GLY A 314 9.52 28.03 6.84
C GLY A 314 8.49 27.34 5.97
N ALA A 315 8.20 26.08 6.24
CA ALA A 315 7.00 25.40 5.78
C ALA A 315 6.15 24.94 6.97
N THR A 316 4.83 24.97 6.81
CA THR A 316 3.86 24.58 7.86
C THR A 316 2.47 24.37 7.26
N THR A 317 1.57 23.71 7.98
CA THR A 317 0.15 23.61 7.59
C THR A 317 -0.63 24.86 8.01
N LEU A 318 -1.83 25.05 7.44
CA LEU A 318 -2.68 26.19 7.78
C LEU A 318 -3.06 26.21 9.27
N ASP A 319 -3.36 25.03 9.83
CA ASP A 319 -3.76 24.87 11.23
C ASP A 319 -2.62 25.20 12.20
N GLU A 320 -1.41 24.72 11.89
CA GLU A 320 -0.20 25.03 12.66
C GLU A 320 0.15 26.52 12.60
N TYR A 321 0.06 27.13 11.41
CA TYR A 321 0.33 28.56 11.24
C TYR A 321 -0.59 29.39 12.14
N ARG A 322 -1.89 29.11 12.11
CA ARG A 322 -2.90 29.76 12.96
C ARG A 322 -2.65 29.53 14.44
N LYS A 323 -2.21 28.32 14.82
CA LYS A 323 -2.03 27.94 16.22
C LYS A 323 -0.77 28.55 16.83
N TYR A 324 0.36 28.56 16.11
CA TYR A 324 1.68 28.85 16.67
C TYR A 324 2.32 30.15 16.15
N ILE A 325 2.01 30.59 14.93
CA ILE A 325 2.68 31.75 14.31
C ILE A 325 1.79 32.99 14.34
N GLU A 326 0.53 32.88 13.93
CA GLU A 326 -0.41 34.01 13.84
C GLU A 326 -0.76 34.58 15.22
N LYS A 327 -0.77 33.76 16.27
CA LYS A 327 -1.02 34.21 17.65
C LYS A 327 0.17 34.94 18.28
N ASP A 328 1.38 34.78 17.75
CA ASP A 328 2.59 35.38 18.31
C ASP A 328 2.97 36.66 17.54
N ALA A 329 2.68 37.81 18.13
CA ALA A 329 2.93 39.12 17.54
C ALA A 329 4.41 39.42 17.22
N ALA A 330 5.37 38.67 17.78
CA ALA A 330 6.79 38.83 17.42
C ALA A 330 7.11 38.11 16.09
N LEU A 331 6.55 36.92 15.89
CA LEU A 331 6.78 36.07 14.72
C LEU A 331 5.95 36.53 13.52
N GLU A 332 4.69 36.89 13.73
CA GLU A 332 3.80 37.44 12.69
C GLU A 332 4.38 38.69 12.02
N ARG A 333 5.13 39.52 12.77
CA ARG A 333 5.81 40.71 12.24
C ARG A 333 7.09 40.40 11.46
N ARG A 334 7.55 39.15 11.40
CA ARG A 334 8.79 38.74 10.72
C ARG A 334 8.55 37.75 9.59
N PHE A 335 7.50 36.97 9.68
CA PHE A 335 7.09 36.04 8.65
C PHE A 335 6.09 36.65 7.67
N GLN A 336 6.20 36.26 6.40
CA GLN A 336 5.24 36.59 5.35
C GLN A 336 4.62 35.28 4.84
N PRO A 337 3.30 35.08 4.97
CA PRO A 337 2.65 33.88 4.46
C PRO A 337 2.64 33.88 2.93
N ILE A 338 2.90 32.71 2.35
CA ILE A 338 2.79 32.37 0.93
C ILE A 338 1.93 31.10 0.86
N GLN A 339 0.76 31.20 0.23
CA GLN A 339 -0.14 30.07 0.01
C GLN A 339 0.46 29.14 -1.05
N VAL A 340 0.47 27.85 -0.77
CA VAL A 340 0.88 26.79 -1.68
C VAL A 340 -0.30 25.86 -1.87
N ASP A 341 -0.91 25.95 -3.04
CA ASP A 341 -2.09 25.16 -3.38
C ASP A 341 -1.71 23.78 -3.92
N GLU A 342 -2.65 22.83 -3.83
CA GLU A 342 -2.54 21.53 -4.49
C GLU A 342 -2.44 21.75 -6.01
N PRO A 343 -1.45 21.14 -6.70
CA PRO A 343 -1.32 21.27 -8.14
C PRO A 343 -2.51 20.61 -8.86
N THR A 344 -2.81 21.14 -10.04
CA THR A 344 -3.81 20.52 -10.92
C THR A 344 -3.36 19.14 -11.40
N VAL A 345 -4.30 18.31 -11.84
CA VAL A 345 -4.00 16.97 -12.38
C VAL A 345 -3.02 17.07 -13.57
N GLU A 346 -3.14 18.09 -14.41
CA GLU A 346 -2.23 18.32 -15.55
C GLU A 346 -0.81 18.69 -15.09
N GLU A 347 -0.68 19.56 -14.08
CA GLU A 347 0.62 19.89 -13.49
C GLU A 347 1.25 18.67 -12.79
N ALA A 348 0.45 17.86 -12.10
CA ALA A 348 0.92 16.63 -11.47
C ALA A 348 1.47 15.61 -12.49
N ILE A 349 0.82 15.48 -13.66
CA ILE A 349 1.34 14.64 -14.76
C ILE A 349 2.71 15.13 -15.21
N GLN A 350 2.89 16.43 -15.40
CA GLN A 350 4.19 17.00 -15.79
C GLN A 350 5.26 16.78 -14.71
N ILE A 351 4.91 16.92 -13.43
CA ILE A 351 5.81 16.65 -12.31
C ILE A 351 6.30 15.19 -12.36
N ILE A 352 5.40 14.22 -12.50
CA ILE A 352 5.75 12.80 -12.55
C ILE A 352 6.58 12.48 -13.80
N GLN A 353 6.27 13.09 -14.96
CA GLN A 353 7.09 12.97 -16.17
C GLN A 353 8.53 13.44 -15.95
N GLY A 354 8.73 14.54 -15.21
CA GLY A 354 10.06 15.03 -14.85
C GLY A 354 10.84 14.10 -13.90
N LEU A 355 10.13 13.34 -13.06
CA LEU A 355 10.73 12.39 -12.11
C LEU A 355 10.93 10.98 -12.70
N ARG A 356 10.36 10.70 -13.88
CA ARG A 356 10.34 9.37 -14.51
C ARG A 356 11.72 8.73 -14.59
N ASP A 357 12.71 9.43 -15.13
CA ASP A 357 14.05 8.86 -15.39
C ASP A 357 14.72 8.35 -14.09
N ARG A 358 14.47 9.02 -12.97
CA ARG A 358 15.01 8.63 -11.66
C ARG A 358 14.33 7.37 -11.12
N TYR A 359 13.01 7.31 -11.19
CA TYR A 359 12.26 6.11 -10.77
C TYR A 359 12.52 4.91 -11.68
N GLU A 360 12.65 5.13 -13.00
CA GLU A 360 13.03 4.08 -13.94
C GLU A 360 14.44 3.53 -13.63
N ALA A 361 15.41 4.39 -13.34
CA ALA A 361 16.76 3.98 -12.96
C ALA A 361 16.80 3.25 -11.61
N HIS A 362 16.05 3.75 -10.62
CA HIS A 362 15.99 3.17 -9.27
C HIS A 362 15.37 1.76 -9.30
N HIS A 363 14.19 1.62 -9.90
CA HIS A 363 13.46 0.35 -9.94
C HIS A 363 13.88 -0.57 -11.09
N ARG A 364 14.59 -0.05 -12.10
CA ARG A 364 14.99 -0.77 -13.32
C ARG A 364 13.78 -1.32 -14.07
N VAL A 365 12.79 -0.45 -14.25
CA VAL A 365 11.54 -0.68 -15.00
C VAL A 365 11.30 0.51 -15.91
N LYS A 366 10.58 0.32 -17.01
CA LYS A 366 10.11 1.44 -17.85
C LYS A 366 8.69 1.82 -17.45
N ILE A 367 8.46 3.08 -17.15
CA ILE A 367 7.13 3.59 -16.81
C ILE A 367 6.46 4.05 -18.10
N THR A 368 5.22 3.66 -18.36
CA THR A 368 4.50 4.11 -19.58
C THR A 368 3.83 5.47 -19.37
N ASP A 369 3.65 6.25 -20.43
CA ASP A 369 2.99 7.57 -20.35
C ASP A 369 1.54 7.43 -19.87
N GLU A 370 0.86 6.38 -20.34
CA GLU A 370 -0.49 6.01 -19.91
C GLU A 370 -0.55 5.69 -18.41
N ALA A 371 0.49 5.05 -17.85
CA ALA A 371 0.55 4.75 -16.42
C ALA A 371 0.72 6.03 -15.58
N ILE A 372 1.47 7.03 -16.05
CA ILE A 372 1.63 8.32 -15.38
C ILE A 372 0.29 9.07 -15.36
N GLU A 373 -0.38 9.15 -16.50
CA GLU A 373 -1.70 9.78 -16.59
C GLU A 373 -2.73 9.07 -15.71
N ALA A 374 -2.72 7.73 -15.71
CA ALA A 374 -3.56 6.93 -14.84
C ALA A 374 -3.27 7.18 -13.36
N ALA A 375 -1.99 7.27 -12.94
CA ALA A 375 -1.64 7.53 -11.55
C ALA A 375 -2.16 8.88 -11.06
N ALA A 376 -2.03 9.94 -11.86
CA ALA A 376 -2.57 11.26 -11.51
C ALA A 376 -4.10 11.27 -11.43
N LYS A 377 -4.79 10.73 -12.45
CA LYS A 377 -6.27 10.71 -12.48
C LYS A 377 -6.88 9.78 -11.43
N MET A 378 -6.29 8.61 -11.23
CA MET A 378 -6.79 7.63 -10.26
C MET A 378 -6.52 8.09 -8.83
N SER A 379 -5.34 8.67 -8.55
CA SER A 379 -5.07 9.20 -7.21
C SER A 379 -5.99 10.37 -6.86
N ASP A 380 -6.29 11.28 -7.79
CA ASP A 380 -7.26 12.35 -7.55
C ASP A 380 -8.68 11.80 -7.28
N ARG A 381 -9.10 10.80 -8.06
CA ARG A 381 -10.46 10.25 -7.97
C ARG A 381 -10.70 9.32 -6.79
N TYR A 382 -9.72 8.47 -6.45
CA TYR A 382 -9.90 7.36 -5.50
C TYR A 382 -9.18 7.57 -4.16
N ILE A 383 -8.16 8.45 -4.10
CA ILE A 383 -7.38 8.72 -2.89
C ILE A 383 -7.63 10.16 -2.44
N SER A 384 -8.51 10.32 -1.45
CA SER A 384 -9.02 11.64 -1.00
C SER A 384 -8.39 12.16 0.29
N ASP A 385 -7.68 11.31 1.02
CA ASP A 385 -7.00 11.64 2.28
C ASP A 385 -5.60 12.23 2.07
N ARG A 386 -5.11 12.25 0.83
CA ARG A 386 -3.82 12.80 0.43
C ARG A 386 -3.96 13.78 -0.73
N PHE A 387 -2.94 14.61 -0.90
CA PHE A 387 -2.90 15.68 -1.91
C PHE A 387 -1.92 15.35 -3.03
N LEU A 388 -2.19 15.87 -4.23
CA LEU A 388 -1.23 15.87 -5.34
C LEU A 388 -0.02 16.79 -5.01
N PRO A 389 1.16 16.52 -5.57
CA PRO A 389 1.50 15.39 -6.45
C PRO A 389 1.92 14.11 -5.70
N ASP A 390 2.14 14.19 -4.38
CA ASP A 390 2.70 13.13 -3.53
C ASP A 390 2.00 11.77 -3.70
N LYS A 391 0.67 11.75 -3.58
CA LYS A 391 -0.12 10.51 -3.76
C LYS A 391 0.06 9.85 -5.13
N ALA A 392 0.32 10.62 -6.18
CA ALA A 392 0.51 10.08 -7.52
C ALA A 392 1.94 9.57 -7.74
N ILE A 393 2.92 10.25 -7.14
CA ILE A 393 4.33 9.83 -7.14
C ILE A 393 4.46 8.49 -6.40
N ASP A 394 3.87 8.37 -5.20
CA ASP A 394 3.92 7.13 -4.44
C ASP A 394 3.29 5.94 -5.18
N LEU A 395 2.18 6.15 -5.91
CA LEU A 395 1.57 5.10 -6.72
C LEU A 395 2.51 4.58 -7.80
N ILE A 396 3.27 5.47 -8.44
CA ILE A 396 4.25 5.12 -9.47
C ILE A 396 5.45 4.40 -8.85
N ASP A 397 5.93 4.88 -7.72
CA ASP A 397 7.04 4.28 -6.97
C ASP A 397 6.69 2.84 -6.55
N GLU A 398 5.51 2.65 -5.96
CA GLU A 398 5.04 1.34 -5.52
C GLU A 398 4.70 0.41 -6.68
N ALA A 399 4.09 0.92 -7.77
CA ALA A 399 3.87 0.14 -8.98
C ALA A 399 5.19 -0.32 -9.60
N GLY A 400 6.20 0.56 -9.64
CA GLY A 400 7.55 0.24 -10.09
C GLY A 400 8.20 -0.85 -9.25
N SER A 401 8.14 -0.72 -7.93
CA SER A 401 8.61 -1.73 -6.98
C SER A 401 7.90 -3.08 -7.15
N LYS A 402 6.57 -3.07 -7.31
CA LYS A 402 5.74 -4.27 -7.48
C LYS A 402 6.05 -5.02 -8.77
N VAL A 403 6.15 -4.29 -9.89
CA VAL A 403 6.55 -4.85 -11.20
C VAL A 403 7.96 -5.43 -11.11
N ARG A 404 8.87 -4.73 -10.42
CA ARG A 404 10.23 -5.21 -10.19
C ARG A 404 10.25 -6.50 -9.37
N LEU A 405 9.48 -6.60 -8.30
CA LEU A 405 9.36 -7.83 -7.49
C LEU A 405 8.79 -9.00 -8.29
N ARG A 406 7.77 -8.76 -9.12
CA ARG A 406 7.22 -9.80 -10.02
C ARG A 406 8.26 -10.35 -10.98
N SER A 407 9.19 -9.53 -11.47
CA SER A 407 10.29 -9.99 -12.33
C SER A 407 11.29 -10.93 -11.64
N PHE A 408 11.33 -10.94 -10.30
CA PHE A 408 12.14 -11.85 -9.50
C PHE A 408 11.36 -13.06 -8.98
N ALA A 409 10.03 -13.02 -9.02
CA ALA A 409 9.20 -14.13 -8.59
C ALA A 409 9.42 -15.35 -9.50
N VAL A 410 9.60 -16.50 -8.88
CA VAL A 410 9.70 -17.78 -9.59
C VAL A 410 8.38 -18.04 -10.32
N PRO A 411 8.38 -18.36 -11.62
CA PRO A 411 7.14 -18.65 -12.35
C PRO A 411 6.33 -19.76 -11.66
N PRO A 412 4.99 -19.65 -11.60
CA PRO A 412 4.15 -20.65 -10.92
C PRO A 412 4.32 -22.05 -11.52
N ASN A 413 4.63 -22.15 -12.82
CA ASN A 413 4.98 -23.40 -13.47
C ASN A 413 6.26 -24.03 -12.89
N LEU A 414 7.30 -23.23 -12.67
CA LEU A 414 8.56 -23.72 -12.11
C LEU A 414 8.40 -24.14 -10.65
N LYS A 415 7.62 -23.39 -9.86
CA LYS A 415 7.29 -23.78 -8.48
C LYS A 415 6.49 -25.08 -8.44
N ALA A 416 5.49 -25.26 -9.31
CA ALA A 416 4.73 -26.50 -9.40
C ALA A 416 5.59 -27.71 -9.81
N LEU A 417 6.60 -27.51 -10.66
CA LEU A 417 7.58 -28.56 -10.99
C LEU A 417 8.49 -28.90 -9.81
N GLU A 418 8.93 -27.90 -9.04
CA GLU A 418 9.71 -28.10 -7.79
C GLU A 418 8.90 -28.88 -6.74
N ASP A 419 7.64 -28.53 -6.53
CA ASP A 419 6.73 -29.24 -5.61
C ASP A 419 6.51 -30.69 -6.05
N LYS A 420 6.31 -30.92 -7.37
CA LYS A 420 6.22 -32.28 -7.93
C LYS A 420 7.50 -33.09 -7.72
N LEU A 421 8.67 -32.47 -7.90
CA LEU A 421 9.95 -33.12 -7.66
C LEU A 421 10.11 -33.54 -6.19
N GLU A 422 9.67 -32.72 -5.26
CA GLU A 422 9.70 -33.02 -3.83
C GLU A 422 8.79 -34.21 -3.48
N ASN A 423 7.57 -34.24 -4.01
CA ASN A 423 6.65 -35.36 -3.84
C ASN A 423 7.24 -36.67 -4.38
N VAL A 424 7.77 -36.65 -5.62
CA VAL A 424 8.42 -37.83 -6.23
C VAL A 424 9.63 -38.30 -5.42
N ARG A 425 10.41 -37.38 -4.84
CA ARG A 425 11.52 -37.74 -3.94
C ARG A 425 11.05 -38.41 -2.66
N SER A 426 9.98 -37.89 -2.06
CA SER A 426 9.36 -38.47 -0.87
C SER A 426 8.84 -39.89 -1.14
N GLU A 427 8.09 -40.07 -2.23
CA GLU A 427 7.58 -41.36 -2.67
C GLU A 427 8.69 -42.35 -2.99
N LYS A 428 9.77 -41.90 -3.64
CA LYS A 428 10.94 -42.73 -3.93
C LYS A 428 11.61 -43.20 -2.64
N ASN A 429 11.82 -42.31 -1.67
CA ASN A 429 12.44 -42.65 -0.39
C ASN A 429 11.57 -43.63 0.42
N ALA A 430 10.25 -43.46 0.37
CA ALA A 430 9.29 -44.41 0.97
C ALA A 430 9.34 -45.77 0.28
N ALA A 431 9.38 -45.82 -1.06
CA ALA A 431 9.50 -47.07 -1.84
C ALA A 431 10.83 -47.79 -1.57
N VAL A 432 11.94 -47.05 -1.43
CA VAL A 432 13.24 -47.61 -1.03
C VAL A 432 13.19 -48.19 0.38
N SER A 433 12.57 -47.47 1.32
CA SER A 433 12.41 -47.93 2.72
C SER A 433 11.50 -49.15 2.83
N GLY A 434 10.46 -49.23 1.98
CA GLY A 434 9.55 -50.38 1.85
C GLY A 434 10.11 -51.54 1.02
N GLN A 435 11.36 -51.46 0.55
CA GLN A 435 12.00 -52.47 -0.31
C GLN A 435 11.30 -52.72 -1.66
N GLU A 436 10.47 -51.78 -2.13
CA GLU A 436 9.81 -51.79 -3.44
C GLU A 436 10.76 -51.25 -4.53
N PHE A 437 11.79 -52.02 -4.89
CA PHE A 437 12.89 -51.55 -5.76
C PHE A 437 12.46 -51.18 -7.18
N GLU A 438 11.49 -51.88 -7.76
CA GLU A 438 10.99 -51.61 -9.12
C GLU A 438 10.25 -50.27 -9.19
N LYS A 439 9.41 -49.98 -8.18
CA LYS A 439 8.73 -48.70 -8.03
C LYS A 439 9.72 -47.56 -7.79
N ALA A 440 10.73 -47.79 -6.94
CA ALA A 440 11.80 -46.81 -6.70
C ALA A 440 12.60 -46.50 -7.98
N ALA A 441 12.83 -47.48 -8.86
CA ALA A 441 13.48 -47.26 -10.16
C ALA A 441 12.62 -46.39 -11.08
N SER A 442 11.33 -46.66 -11.19
CA SER A 442 10.41 -45.82 -11.98
C SER A 442 10.35 -44.37 -11.48
N LEU A 443 10.32 -44.19 -10.15
CA LEU A 443 10.29 -42.87 -9.51
C LEU A 443 11.62 -42.11 -9.69
N ARG A 444 12.74 -42.81 -9.76
CA ARG A 444 14.06 -42.23 -10.09
C ARG A 444 14.08 -41.69 -11.52
N ASP A 445 13.52 -42.42 -12.48
CA ASP A 445 13.45 -41.96 -13.87
C ASP A 445 12.54 -40.74 -14.01
N THR A 446 11.42 -40.69 -13.28
CA THR A 446 10.56 -39.50 -13.22
C THR A 446 11.25 -38.33 -12.52
N GLU A 447 12.04 -38.58 -11.47
CA GLU A 447 12.83 -37.55 -10.80
C GLU A 447 13.84 -36.91 -11.76
N GLN A 448 14.50 -37.72 -12.60
CA GLN A 448 15.46 -37.23 -13.57
C GLN A 448 14.79 -36.38 -14.66
N LYS A 449 13.64 -36.83 -15.20
CA LYS A 449 12.86 -36.06 -16.17
C LYS A 449 12.41 -34.71 -15.61
N LEU A 450 11.90 -34.69 -14.37
CA LEU A 450 11.48 -33.45 -13.70
C LEU A 450 12.67 -32.50 -13.45
N LYS A 451 13.86 -33.02 -13.12
CA LYS A 451 15.07 -32.20 -13.00
C LYS A 451 15.44 -31.54 -14.32
N ASP A 452 15.42 -32.29 -15.42
CA ASP A 452 15.76 -31.77 -16.75
C ASP A 452 14.73 -30.71 -17.21
N GLU A 453 13.44 -30.93 -16.93
CA GLU A 453 12.36 -29.95 -17.16
C GLU A 453 12.52 -28.68 -16.31
N ILE A 454 12.91 -28.80 -15.04
CA ILE A 454 13.20 -27.66 -14.17
C ILE A 454 14.41 -26.89 -14.70
N GLU A 455 15.49 -27.57 -15.09
CA GLU A 455 16.69 -26.90 -15.62
C GLU A 455 16.41 -26.14 -16.92
N THR A 456 15.67 -26.75 -17.85
CA THR A 456 15.29 -26.11 -19.12
C THR A 456 14.37 -24.91 -18.88
N THR A 457 13.34 -25.06 -18.05
CA THR A 457 12.41 -23.97 -17.69
C THR A 457 13.15 -22.84 -16.97
N ARG A 458 14.08 -23.17 -16.05
CA ARG A 458 14.89 -22.19 -15.33
C ARG A 458 15.85 -21.45 -16.25
N LYS A 459 16.40 -22.12 -17.26
CA LYS A 459 17.27 -21.51 -18.27
C LYS A 459 16.48 -20.55 -19.15
N ASN A 460 15.33 -20.97 -19.67
CA ASN A 460 14.44 -20.12 -20.47
C ASN A 460 13.99 -18.88 -19.68
N TRP A 461 13.59 -19.07 -18.42
CA TRP A 461 13.23 -17.96 -17.53
C TRP A 461 14.40 -16.99 -17.29
N LYS A 462 15.62 -17.49 -17.10
CA LYS A 462 16.82 -16.63 -16.97
C LYS A 462 17.13 -15.84 -18.25
N GLU A 463 16.87 -16.43 -19.41
CA GLU A 463 17.03 -15.76 -20.70
C GLU A 463 15.95 -14.69 -20.92
N GLU A 464 14.71 -14.95 -20.52
CA GLU A 464 13.62 -13.97 -20.52
C GLU A 464 13.88 -12.83 -19.52
N GLN A 465 14.37 -13.14 -18.32
CA GLN A 465 14.73 -12.17 -17.28
C GLN A 465 15.83 -11.19 -17.74
N GLY A 466 16.70 -11.63 -18.65
CA GLY A 466 17.75 -10.79 -19.23
C GLY A 466 17.30 -9.94 -20.42
N LYS A 467 16.15 -10.26 -21.05
CA LYS A 467 15.66 -9.61 -22.28
C LYS A 467 14.41 -8.75 -22.06
N ALA A 468 13.58 -9.06 -21.06
CA ALA A 468 12.35 -8.34 -20.80
C ALA A 468 12.64 -7.10 -19.92
N GLU A 469 12.64 -5.91 -20.53
CA GLU A 469 12.45 -4.68 -19.78
C GLU A 469 11.04 -4.71 -19.16
N SER A 470 10.97 -4.87 -17.84
CA SER A 470 9.70 -4.84 -17.14
C SER A 470 9.08 -3.45 -17.26
N LYS A 471 7.82 -3.37 -17.64
CA LYS A 471 7.11 -2.10 -17.86
C LYS A 471 6.02 -1.91 -16.82
N VAL A 472 5.88 -0.68 -16.30
CA VAL A 472 4.75 -0.28 -15.46
C VAL A 472 3.60 0.14 -16.39
N THR A 473 2.50 -0.57 -16.28
CA THR A 473 1.28 -0.34 -17.07
C THR A 473 0.17 0.28 -16.23
N VAL A 474 -0.91 0.72 -16.89
CA VAL A 474 -2.12 1.23 -16.23
C VAL A 474 -2.68 0.21 -15.23
N ASP A 475 -2.64 -1.07 -15.56
CA ASP A 475 -3.15 -2.15 -14.71
C ASP A 475 -2.34 -2.31 -13.42
N ASP A 476 -1.02 -2.07 -13.48
CA ASP A 476 -0.16 -2.13 -12.30
C ASP A 476 -0.48 -0.99 -11.34
N VAL A 477 -0.66 0.23 -11.86
CA VAL A 477 -1.09 1.39 -11.07
C VAL A 477 -2.48 1.15 -10.47
N ALA A 478 -3.43 0.67 -11.27
CA ALA A 478 -4.77 0.34 -10.81
C ALA A 478 -4.75 -0.74 -9.70
N ALA A 479 -3.88 -1.75 -9.81
CA ALA A 479 -3.72 -2.79 -8.80
C ALA A 479 -3.11 -2.26 -7.49
N VAL A 480 -2.27 -1.22 -7.54
CA VAL A 480 -1.76 -0.55 -6.32
C VAL A 480 -2.85 0.31 -5.70
N VAL A 481 -3.56 1.12 -6.48
CA VAL A 481 -4.73 1.90 -6.00
C VAL A 481 -5.74 0.96 -5.34
N SER A 482 -5.99 -0.20 -5.94
CA SER A 482 -6.92 -1.19 -5.38
C SER A 482 -6.46 -1.75 -4.04
N MET A 483 -5.15 -1.94 -3.87
CA MET A 483 -4.58 -2.44 -2.63
C MET A 483 -4.64 -1.39 -1.51
N TRP A 484 -4.35 -0.13 -1.83
CA TRP A 484 -4.38 0.97 -0.88
C TRP A 484 -5.79 1.30 -0.40
N THR A 485 -6.72 1.33 -1.34
CA THR A 485 -8.09 1.79 -1.09
C THR A 485 -9.06 0.64 -0.79
N GLY A 486 -8.67 -0.61 -1.10
CA GLY A 486 -9.55 -1.77 -1.11
C GLY A 486 -10.52 -1.79 -2.31
N ILE A 487 -10.42 -0.85 -3.26
CA ILE A 487 -11.36 -0.70 -4.37
C ILE A 487 -10.82 -1.39 -5.62
N PRO A 488 -11.47 -2.41 -6.20
CA PRO A 488 -10.97 -3.06 -7.42
C PRO A 488 -11.05 -2.12 -8.65
N VAL A 489 -9.94 -1.44 -8.98
CA VAL A 489 -9.84 -0.47 -10.11
C VAL A 489 -9.52 -1.16 -11.45
N SER A 490 -8.82 -2.30 -11.42
CA SER A 490 -8.14 -2.89 -12.59
C SER A 490 -9.06 -3.52 -13.65
N LYS A 491 -10.39 -3.53 -13.49
CA LYS A 491 -11.33 -4.20 -14.42
C LYS A 491 -12.72 -3.56 -14.51
N ILE A 492 -12.79 -2.25 -14.37
CA ILE A 492 -14.05 -1.53 -14.14
C ILE A 492 -14.91 -1.30 -15.40
N ALA A 493 -14.37 -1.22 -16.62
CA ALA A 493 -15.22 -0.77 -17.73
C ALA A 493 -16.13 -1.88 -18.31
N SER A 494 -15.57 -3.03 -18.72
CA SER A 494 -16.31 -4.05 -19.47
C SER A 494 -16.96 -5.13 -18.60
N GLU A 495 -16.22 -5.72 -17.66
CA GLU A 495 -16.76 -6.73 -16.73
C GLU A 495 -17.82 -6.11 -15.80
N GLU A 496 -17.60 -4.90 -15.25
CA GLU A 496 -18.61 -4.21 -14.42
C GLU A 496 -19.87 -3.85 -15.23
N SER A 497 -19.71 -3.34 -16.46
CA SER A 497 -20.87 -3.07 -17.33
C SER A 497 -21.69 -4.33 -17.60
N SER A 498 -21.04 -5.48 -17.84
CA SER A 498 -21.75 -6.75 -18.02
C SER A 498 -22.47 -7.20 -16.75
N LYS A 499 -21.83 -7.08 -15.57
CA LYS A 499 -22.46 -7.39 -14.27
C LYS A 499 -23.63 -6.46 -13.97
N LEU A 500 -23.52 -5.17 -14.30
CA LEU A 500 -24.58 -4.19 -14.12
C LEU A 500 -25.78 -4.43 -15.05
N LEU A 501 -25.54 -4.95 -16.25
CA LEU A 501 -26.61 -5.38 -17.15
C LEU A 501 -27.37 -6.59 -16.60
N GLN A 502 -26.67 -7.48 -15.88
CA GLN A 502 -27.23 -8.68 -15.23
C GLN A 502 -27.56 -8.47 -13.74
N LEU A 503 -27.59 -7.21 -13.27
CA LEU A 503 -27.74 -6.90 -11.84
C LEU A 503 -29.04 -7.48 -11.25
N GLU A 504 -30.13 -7.47 -12.03
CA GLU A 504 -31.42 -8.03 -11.61
C GLU A 504 -31.33 -9.54 -11.38
N GLU A 505 -30.69 -10.26 -12.32
CA GLU A 505 -30.50 -11.71 -12.23
C GLU A 505 -29.60 -12.08 -11.04
N GLU A 506 -28.51 -11.34 -10.82
CA GLU A 506 -27.60 -11.57 -9.69
C GLU A 506 -28.27 -11.31 -8.34
N LEU A 507 -29.06 -10.23 -8.22
CA LEU A 507 -29.82 -9.94 -7.00
C LEU A 507 -30.91 -10.99 -6.74
N HIS A 508 -31.56 -11.51 -7.78
CA HIS A 508 -32.59 -12.56 -7.67
C HIS A 508 -32.06 -13.92 -7.21
N LYS A 509 -30.76 -14.20 -7.34
CA LYS A 509 -30.15 -15.42 -6.76
C LYS A 509 -30.24 -15.45 -5.24
N ARG A 510 -30.42 -14.29 -4.60
CA ARG A 510 -30.41 -14.13 -3.14
C ARG A 510 -31.69 -13.53 -2.59
N VAL A 511 -32.36 -12.66 -3.35
CA VAL A 511 -33.60 -11.99 -2.95
C VAL A 511 -34.80 -12.60 -3.65
N VAL A 512 -35.67 -13.23 -2.86
CA VAL A 512 -36.86 -13.92 -3.35
C VAL A 512 -38.11 -13.05 -3.23
N GLY A 513 -38.97 -13.12 -4.26
CA GLY A 513 -40.30 -12.52 -4.30
C GLY A 513 -40.33 -11.02 -4.59
N GLN A 514 -39.30 -10.25 -4.27
CA GLN A 514 -39.30 -8.78 -4.35
C GLN A 514 -38.88 -8.22 -5.72
N GLY A 515 -39.52 -8.70 -6.81
CA GLY A 515 -39.13 -8.35 -8.19
C GLY A 515 -39.14 -6.85 -8.51
N GLU A 516 -40.20 -6.13 -8.14
CA GLU A 516 -40.29 -4.69 -8.40
C GLU A 516 -39.20 -3.90 -7.65
N ALA A 517 -38.83 -4.33 -6.44
CA ALA A 517 -37.76 -3.70 -5.67
C ALA A 517 -36.40 -3.88 -6.35
N VAL A 518 -36.12 -5.09 -6.84
CA VAL A 518 -34.88 -5.41 -7.55
C VAL A 518 -34.79 -4.64 -8.87
N GLU A 519 -35.87 -4.57 -9.64
CA GLU A 519 -35.92 -3.85 -10.91
C GLU A 519 -35.71 -2.33 -10.72
N ALA A 520 -36.40 -1.73 -9.74
CA ALA A 520 -36.28 -0.31 -9.40
C ALA A 520 -34.84 0.08 -9.04
N ILE A 521 -34.20 -0.68 -8.14
CA ILE A 521 -32.82 -0.45 -7.72
C ILE A 521 -31.86 -0.61 -8.91
N SER A 522 -32.02 -1.70 -9.66
CA SER A 522 -31.15 -2.01 -10.80
C SER A 522 -31.23 -0.94 -11.88
N ARG A 523 -32.43 -0.39 -12.12
CA ARG A 523 -32.63 0.72 -13.05
C ARG A 523 -31.96 2.01 -12.55
N ALA A 524 -32.12 2.36 -11.27
CA ALA A 524 -31.53 3.55 -10.69
C ALA A 524 -29.99 3.51 -10.71
N ILE A 525 -29.40 2.36 -10.37
CA ILE A 525 -27.94 2.17 -10.39
C ILE A 525 -27.39 2.21 -11.81
N ARG A 526 -28.06 1.56 -12.78
CA ARG A 526 -27.67 1.63 -14.19
C ARG A 526 -27.65 3.07 -14.71
N ARG A 527 -28.64 3.91 -14.33
CA ARG A 527 -28.65 5.35 -14.69
C ARG A 527 -27.43 6.08 -14.12
N ALA A 528 -27.08 5.83 -12.86
CA ALA A 528 -25.93 6.45 -12.22
C ALA A 528 -24.60 6.03 -12.88
N ARG A 529 -24.44 4.74 -13.17
CA ARG A 529 -23.23 4.19 -13.78
C ARG A 529 -23.07 4.55 -15.26
N ALA A 530 -24.17 4.77 -15.99
CA ALA A 530 -24.16 5.30 -17.35
C ALA A 530 -23.78 6.80 -17.42
N GLY A 531 -23.48 7.45 -16.29
CA GLY A 531 -23.12 8.87 -16.25
C GLY A 531 -24.31 9.81 -16.49
N LEU A 532 -25.55 9.31 -16.42
CA LEU A 532 -26.77 10.09 -16.63
C LEU A 532 -27.26 10.78 -15.34
N LYS A 533 -26.56 10.54 -14.21
CA LYS A 533 -26.85 11.15 -12.92
C LYS A 533 -25.80 12.21 -12.59
N ASP A 534 -26.17 13.19 -11.76
CA ASP A 534 -25.25 14.18 -11.22
C ASP A 534 -24.08 13.49 -10.48
N PRO A 535 -22.82 13.72 -10.90
CA PRO A 535 -21.64 13.10 -10.27
C PRO A 535 -21.38 13.59 -8.85
N LYS A 536 -22.06 14.65 -8.39
CA LYS A 536 -21.95 15.15 -7.01
C LYS A 536 -22.83 14.36 -6.03
N ARG A 537 -23.77 13.54 -6.48
CA ARG A 537 -24.68 12.80 -5.60
C ARG A 537 -24.21 11.35 -5.38
N PRO A 538 -24.67 10.67 -4.32
CA PRO A 538 -24.43 9.23 -4.15
C PRO A 538 -24.89 8.43 -5.37
N ILE A 539 -24.38 7.22 -5.59
CA ILE A 539 -24.74 6.35 -6.72
C ILE A 539 -26.25 6.11 -6.75
N GLY A 540 -26.84 5.82 -5.60
CA GLY A 540 -28.27 5.62 -5.43
C GLY A 540 -28.71 6.01 -4.03
N SER A 541 -29.92 6.55 -3.91
CA SER A 541 -30.57 6.89 -2.65
C SER A 541 -31.98 6.32 -2.63
N PHE A 542 -32.27 5.46 -1.65
CA PHE A 542 -33.47 4.64 -1.63
C PHE A 542 -34.14 4.64 -0.25
N ILE A 543 -35.48 4.64 -0.23
CA ILE A 543 -36.26 4.27 0.96
C ILE A 543 -36.91 2.92 0.73
N PHE A 544 -36.70 1.97 1.65
CA PHE A 544 -37.32 0.65 1.68
C PHE A 544 -38.47 0.62 2.69
N LEU A 545 -39.71 0.58 2.16
CA LEU A 545 -40.95 0.53 2.91
C LEU A 545 -41.46 -0.91 3.01
N GLY A 546 -42.09 -1.29 4.12
CA GLY A 546 -42.65 -2.64 4.28
C GLY A 546 -42.65 -3.12 5.73
N PRO A 547 -43.22 -4.30 6.03
CA PRO A 547 -43.12 -4.88 7.36
C PRO A 547 -41.71 -5.45 7.63
N THR A 548 -41.42 -5.77 8.89
CA THR A 548 -40.15 -6.42 9.25
C THR A 548 -40.07 -7.83 8.69
N GLY A 549 -38.88 -8.23 8.21
CA GLY A 549 -38.63 -9.63 7.81
C GLY A 549 -39.02 -9.99 6.38
N VAL A 550 -39.28 -9.02 5.51
CA VAL A 550 -39.61 -9.23 4.08
C VAL A 550 -38.42 -9.16 3.12
N GLY A 551 -37.21 -8.87 3.62
CA GLY A 551 -35.98 -8.87 2.81
C GLY A 551 -35.31 -7.51 2.57
N LYS A 552 -35.75 -6.42 3.21
CA LYS A 552 -35.14 -5.08 3.07
C LYS A 552 -33.61 -5.07 3.28
N THR A 553 -33.17 -5.58 4.42
CA THR A 553 -31.74 -5.66 4.78
C THR A 553 -31.01 -6.68 3.92
N GLU A 554 -31.68 -7.73 3.47
CA GLU A 554 -31.07 -8.77 2.61
C GLU A 554 -30.76 -8.21 1.22
N LEU A 555 -31.66 -7.41 0.66
CA LEU A 555 -31.43 -6.71 -0.61
C LEU A 555 -30.26 -5.72 -0.51
N ALA A 556 -30.09 -5.03 0.62
CA ALA A 556 -28.93 -4.17 0.86
C ALA A 556 -27.60 -4.96 0.91
N ARG A 557 -27.59 -6.15 1.52
CA ARG A 557 -26.40 -7.03 1.55
C ARG A 557 -26.08 -7.62 0.19
N ALA A 558 -27.09 -8.14 -0.51
CA ALA A 558 -26.96 -8.65 -1.86
C ALA A 558 -26.40 -7.56 -2.80
N LEU A 559 -26.86 -6.31 -2.62
CA LEU A 559 -26.36 -5.19 -3.38
C LEU A 559 -24.89 -4.87 -3.06
N ALA A 560 -24.49 -4.92 -1.79
CA ALA A 560 -23.09 -4.71 -1.40
C ALA A 560 -22.16 -5.76 -2.03
N GLU A 561 -22.57 -7.04 -1.99
CA GLU A 561 -21.83 -8.14 -2.60
C GLU A 561 -21.70 -7.98 -4.13
N VAL A 562 -22.80 -7.71 -4.83
CA VAL A 562 -22.78 -7.63 -6.31
C VAL A 562 -22.07 -6.38 -6.80
N MET A 563 -22.25 -5.23 -6.13
CA MET A 563 -21.64 -3.96 -6.56
C MET A 563 -20.19 -3.79 -6.11
N PHE A 564 -19.87 -4.21 -4.89
CA PHE A 564 -18.57 -3.92 -4.26
C PHE A 564 -17.73 -5.19 -4.02
N GLY A 565 -18.28 -6.38 -4.33
CA GLY A 565 -17.57 -7.66 -4.22
C GLY A 565 -17.47 -8.21 -2.79
N ASP A 566 -18.04 -7.51 -1.81
CA ASP A 566 -17.93 -7.84 -0.39
C ASP A 566 -19.24 -7.49 0.34
N GLU A 567 -19.80 -8.44 1.10
CA GLU A 567 -20.97 -8.20 1.96
C GLU A 567 -20.64 -7.21 3.09
N ASP A 568 -19.39 -7.20 3.57
CA ASP A 568 -18.90 -6.32 4.63
C ASP A 568 -18.62 -4.89 4.12
N ALA A 569 -18.86 -4.63 2.82
CA ALA A 569 -18.98 -3.28 2.27
C ALA A 569 -20.33 -2.62 2.61
N MET A 570 -21.13 -3.21 3.50
CA MET A 570 -22.34 -2.58 4.05
C MET A 570 -22.06 -1.90 5.39
N ILE A 571 -22.22 -0.58 5.44
CA ILE A 571 -22.17 0.21 6.67
C ILE A 571 -23.58 0.33 7.23
N ARG A 572 -23.88 -0.44 8.28
CA ARG A 572 -25.17 -0.37 8.97
C ARG A 572 -25.13 0.64 10.13
N VAL A 573 -26.15 1.49 10.19
CA VAL A 573 -26.40 2.43 11.28
C VAL A 573 -27.87 2.32 11.69
N ASP A 574 -28.12 2.02 12.96
CA ASP A 574 -29.45 1.90 13.53
C ASP A 574 -29.94 3.28 13.99
N MET A 575 -31.02 3.80 13.39
CA MET A 575 -31.56 5.12 13.70
C MET A 575 -32.29 5.18 15.05
N SER A 576 -32.61 4.03 15.66
CA SER A 576 -33.10 3.97 17.04
C SER A 576 -32.05 4.42 18.06
N GLU A 577 -30.75 4.36 17.73
CA GLU A 577 -29.69 4.94 18.57
C GLU A 577 -29.61 6.49 18.47
N TYR A 578 -30.34 7.07 17.51
CA TYR A 578 -30.28 8.49 17.15
C TYR A 578 -31.59 9.25 17.42
N MET A 579 -32.42 8.73 18.34
CA MET A 579 -33.71 9.33 18.72
C MET A 579 -33.56 10.67 19.45
N GLU A 580 -32.44 10.87 20.17
CA GLU A 580 -32.21 12.06 20.99
C GLU A 580 -31.33 13.09 20.27
N LYS A 581 -31.57 14.38 20.53
CA LYS A 581 -30.80 15.46 19.88
C LYS A 581 -29.28 15.33 20.07
N HIS A 582 -28.82 14.97 21.28
CA HIS A 582 -27.39 14.84 21.59
C HIS A 582 -26.73 13.63 20.94
N SER A 583 -27.50 12.60 20.58
CA SER A 583 -26.96 11.41 19.93
C SER A 583 -26.58 11.66 18.47
N THR A 584 -27.15 12.68 17.83
CA THR A 584 -26.89 13.04 16.41
C THR A 584 -25.43 13.41 16.16
N SER A 585 -24.76 14.02 17.14
CA SER A 585 -23.34 14.34 17.03
C SER A 585 -22.47 13.08 16.93
N ARG A 586 -22.93 11.90 17.37
CA ARG A 586 -22.17 10.65 17.18
C ARG A 586 -22.04 10.23 15.72
N LEU A 587 -22.92 10.67 14.81
CA LEU A 587 -22.80 10.37 13.38
C LEU A 587 -21.60 11.07 12.74
N VAL A 588 -21.40 12.34 13.10
CA VAL A 588 -20.44 13.27 12.46
C VAL A 588 -19.18 13.47 13.31
N GLY A 589 -19.30 13.30 14.62
CA GLY A 589 -18.29 13.56 15.64
C GLY A 589 -18.78 14.61 16.64
N SER A 590 -18.36 14.49 17.90
CA SER A 590 -18.62 15.53 18.90
C SER A 590 -17.92 16.84 18.50
N PRO A 591 -18.52 18.02 18.75
CA PRO A 591 -17.86 19.30 18.50
C PRO A 591 -16.70 19.55 19.49
N PRO A 592 -15.77 20.47 19.18
CA PRO A 592 -14.64 20.80 20.05
C PRO A 592 -15.08 21.15 21.47
N GLY A 593 -14.45 20.53 22.48
CA GLY A 593 -14.74 20.76 23.91
C GLY A 593 -15.74 19.78 24.56
N TYR A 594 -16.26 18.80 23.82
CA TYR A 594 -17.12 17.74 24.34
C TYR A 594 -16.38 16.40 24.46
N VAL A 595 -16.83 15.53 25.37
CA VAL A 595 -16.27 14.17 25.52
C VAL A 595 -16.46 13.39 24.21
N GLY A 596 -15.41 12.72 23.74
CA GLY A 596 -15.41 12.02 22.45
C GLY A 596 -15.14 12.93 21.24
N PHE A 597 -14.60 14.14 21.42
CA PHE A 597 -14.11 14.97 20.29
C PHE A 597 -12.99 14.26 19.51
N ASP A 598 -12.15 13.48 20.19
CA ASP A 598 -11.07 12.73 19.55
C ASP A 598 -11.59 11.51 18.78
N ASP A 599 -12.73 10.95 19.19
CA ASP A 599 -13.43 9.88 18.50
C ASP A 599 -14.15 10.47 17.28
N GLY A 600 -13.69 10.14 16.07
CA GLY A 600 -14.35 10.58 14.84
C GLY A 600 -15.80 10.06 14.75
N GLY A 601 -16.63 10.68 13.89
CA GLY A 601 -18.03 10.29 13.76
C GLY A 601 -18.21 8.85 13.29
N GLN A 602 -19.21 8.14 13.84
CA GLN A 602 -19.48 6.74 13.52
C GLN A 602 -19.79 6.50 12.04
N LEU A 603 -20.45 7.47 11.37
CA LEU A 603 -20.75 7.37 9.95
C LEU A 603 -19.60 7.94 9.11
N THR A 604 -19.11 9.13 9.47
CA THR A 604 -18.04 9.82 8.73
C THR A 604 -16.74 9.02 8.70
N GLU A 605 -16.32 8.40 9.81
CA GLU A 605 -15.11 7.55 9.84
C GLU A 605 -15.28 6.27 9.02
N LYS A 606 -16.43 5.59 9.13
CA LYS A 606 -16.67 4.34 8.41
C LYS A 606 -16.70 4.56 6.91
N VAL A 607 -17.37 5.62 6.44
CA VAL A 607 -17.43 5.98 5.02
C VAL A 607 -16.08 6.49 4.53
N ARG A 608 -15.32 7.25 5.33
CA ARG A 608 -13.96 7.64 4.94
C ARG A 608 -13.04 6.44 4.73
N ARG A 609 -13.15 5.40 5.57
CA ARG A 609 -12.37 4.16 5.44
C ARG A 609 -12.88 3.26 4.31
N LYS A 610 -14.19 3.25 4.04
CA LYS A 610 -14.83 2.48 2.97
C LYS A 610 -15.78 3.38 2.15
N PRO A 611 -15.27 4.21 1.22
CA PRO A 611 -16.09 5.15 0.43
C PRO A 611 -17.03 4.46 -0.57
N TYR A 612 -16.69 3.22 -0.95
CA TYR A 612 -17.49 2.35 -1.80
C TYR A 612 -18.25 1.38 -0.91
N SER A 613 -19.44 1.79 -0.50
CA SER A 613 -20.22 1.03 0.45
C SER A 613 -21.71 1.25 0.29
N VAL A 614 -22.49 0.28 0.75
CA VAL A 614 -23.93 0.45 0.98
C VAL A 614 -24.11 1.01 2.38
N VAL A 615 -24.57 2.26 2.50
CA VAL A 615 -24.89 2.88 3.78
C VAL A 615 -26.36 2.57 4.10
N LEU A 616 -26.58 1.66 5.05
CA LEU A 616 -27.90 1.24 5.50
C LEU A 616 -28.29 1.97 6.79
N LEU A 617 -29.26 2.87 6.68
CA LEU A 617 -29.89 3.59 7.79
C LEU A 617 -31.18 2.87 8.16
N ASP A 618 -31.14 2.05 9.21
CA ASP A 618 -32.26 1.19 9.62
C ASP A 618 -33.25 1.96 10.49
N GLU A 619 -34.56 1.77 10.29
CA GLU A 619 -35.65 2.39 11.07
C GLU A 619 -35.63 3.93 11.09
N ILE A 620 -35.47 4.53 9.91
CA ILE A 620 -35.28 5.98 9.73
C ILE A 620 -36.37 6.87 10.34
N GLU A 621 -37.58 6.34 10.58
CA GLU A 621 -38.66 7.04 11.28
C GLU A 621 -38.40 7.28 12.77
N LYS A 622 -37.44 6.58 13.37
CA LYS A 622 -37.09 6.74 14.79
C LYS A 622 -36.08 7.86 15.02
N ALA A 623 -35.33 8.26 13.99
CA ALA A 623 -34.30 9.29 14.11
C ALA A 623 -34.87 10.65 14.55
N HIS A 624 -34.08 11.38 15.31
CA HIS A 624 -34.35 12.79 15.61
C HIS A 624 -34.33 13.63 14.31
N PRO A 625 -35.18 14.68 14.18
CA PRO A 625 -35.23 15.52 12.98
C PRO A 625 -33.89 16.12 12.51
N ASP A 626 -32.98 16.40 13.44
CA ASP A 626 -31.65 16.94 13.14
C ASP A 626 -30.77 15.97 12.31
N VAL A 627 -31.04 14.66 12.37
CA VAL A 627 -30.35 13.67 11.52
C VAL A 627 -30.66 13.91 10.05
N PHE A 628 -31.90 14.32 9.71
CA PHE A 628 -32.27 14.56 8.31
C PHE A 628 -31.51 15.74 7.70
N ASN A 629 -31.14 16.74 8.49
CA ASN A 629 -30.32 17.87 8.02
C ASN A 629 -28.93 17.41 7.61
N ILE A 630 -28.35 16.48 8.35
CA ILE A 630 -27.06 15.85 8.02
C ILE A 630 -27.20 15.01 6.75
N LEU A 631 -28.28 14.22 6.64
CA LEU A 631 -28.54 13.39 5.47
C LEU A 631 -28.82 14.20 4.21
N LEU A 632 -29.44 15.39 4.31
CA LEU A 632 -29.65 16.26 3.16
C LEU A 632 -28.31 16.64 2.49
N GLN A 633 -27.27 16.96 3.27
CA GLN A 633 -25.93 17.25 2.73
C GLN A 633 -25.36 16.03 1.98
N VAL A 634 -25.54 14.84 2.54
CA VAL A 634 -25.11 13.58 1.91
C VAL A 634 -25.86 13.32 0.61
N LEU A 635 -27.19 13.52 0.58
CA LEU A 635 -28.03 13.22 -0.58
C LEU A 635 -27.92 14.27 -1.71
N GLU A 636 -27.55 15.51 -1.38
CA GLU A 636 -27.40 16.64 -2.32
C GLU A 636 -25.98 16.79 -2.85
N ASP A 637 -25.01 16.91 -1.95
CA ASP A 637 -23.63 17.23 -2.30
C ASP A 637 -22.70 16.01 -2.29
N GLY A 638 -23.23 14.85 -1.87
CA GLY A 638 -22.45 13.62 -1.76
C GLY A 638 -21.25 13.78 -0.84
N ARG A 639 -21.30 14.74 0.09
CA ARG A 639 -20.19 15.10 0.97
C ARG A 639 -20.73 15.43 2.35
N LEU A 640 -19.94 15.10 3.37
CA LEU A 640 -20.24 15.44 4.74
C LEU A 640 -18.97 15.86 5.46
N THR A 641 -18.98 17.03 6.08
CA THR A 641 -17.85 17.51 6.86
C THR A 641 -17.99 17.03 8.30
N ASP A 642 -16.94 16.39 8.82
CA ASP A 642 -16.89 15.93 10.20
C ASP A 642 -16.64 17.08 11.20
N SER A 643 -16.72 16.78 12.50
CA SER A 643 -16.49 17.80 13.54
C SER A 643 -15.06 18.33 13.62
N LYS A 644 -14.11 17.68 12.94
CA LYS A 644 -12.70 18.09 12.81
C LYS A 644 -12.44 18.87 11.51
N GLY A 645 -13.48 19.14 10.71
CA GLY A 645 -13.36 19.87 9.45
C GLY A 645 -12.94 19.01 8.26
N ARG A 646 -12.83 17.69 8.41
CA ARG A 646 -12.48 16.76 7.34
C ARG A 646 -13.71 16.48 6.47
N VAL A 647 -13.55 16.58 5.16
CA VAL A 647 -14.63 16.30 4.19
C VAL A 647 -14.64 14.82 3.84
N VAL A 648 -15.76 14.14 4.06
CA VAL A 648 -15.98 12.73 3.73
C VAL A 648 -16.82 12.63 2.46
N ASP A 649 -16.42 11.76 1.54
CA ASP A 649 -17.05 11.56 0.24
C ASP A 649 -18.05 10.40 0.24
N PHE A 650 -19.30 10.71 -0.09
CA PHE A 650 -20.42 9.78 -0.25
C PHE A 650 -20.82 9.56 -1.71
N ARG A 651 -20.17 10.20 -2.69
CA ARG A 651 -20.50 10.08 -4.12
C ARG A 651 -20.43 8.65 -4.63
N ASN A 652 -19.58 7.82 -4.02
CA ASN A 652 -19.40 6.40 -4.35
C ASN A 652 -20.22 5.44 -3.46
N THR A 653 -21.16 5.96 -2.66
CA THR A 653 -22.01 5.16 -1.79
C THR A 653 -23.38 4.90 -2.39
N VAL A 654 -24.03 3.82 -1.97
CA VAL A 654 -25.47 3.63 -2.12
C VAL A 654 -26.13 3.83 -0.76
N VAL A 655 -26.97 4.85 -0.64
CA VAL A 655 -27.67 5.18 0.62
C VAL A 655 -29.03 4.50 0.62
N ILE A 656 -29.24 3.58 1.57
CA ILE A 656 -30.51 2.86 1.75
C ILE A 656 -31.06 3.21 3.13
N MET A 657 -32.31 3.62 3.17
CA MET A 657 -33.04 3.90 4.41
C MET A 657 -34.17 2.89 4.54
N THR A 658 -34.28 2.17 5.65
CA THR A 658 -35.44 1.29 5.87
C THR A 658 -36.46 2.01 6.74
N SER A 659 -37.74 1.77 6.46
CA SER A 659 -38.80 2.27 7.33
C SER A 659 -39.96 1.29 7.44
N ASN A 660 -40.49 1.13 8.65
CA ASN A 660 -41.66 0.30 8.92
C ASN A 660 -42.97 1.11 8.90
N VAL A 661 -42.91 2.39 8.50
CA VAL A 661 -44.08 3.27 8.38
C VAL A 661 -45.15 2.66 7.47
N GLY A 662 -46.41 2.71 7.91
CA GLY A 662 -47.56 2.18 7.17
C GLY A 662 -47.80 0.67 7.32
N ALA A 663 -46.90 -0.09 7.97
CA ALA A 663 -47.09 -1.53 8.15
C ALA A 663 -48.30 -1.89 9.04
N ASP A 664 -48.63 -1.08 10.05
CA ASP A 664 -49.80 -1.34 10.91
C ASP A 664 -51.12 -0.92 10.26
N ALA A 665 -51.13 0.12 9.42
CA ALA A 665 -52.32 0.53 8.66
C ALA A 665 -52.82 -0.58 7.73
N LEU A 666 -51.90 -1.38 7.18
CA LEU A 666 -52.22 -2.54 6.35
C LEU A 666 -52.81 -3.72 7.12
N LYS A 667 -52.49 -3.86 8.42
CA LYS A 667 -53.09 -4.91 9.27
C LYS A 667 -54.58 -4.64 9.50
N TYR A 668 -54.96 -3.38 9.69
CA TYR A 668 -56.36 -3.00 9.94
C TYR A 668 -57.25 -3.12 8.69
N GLN A 669 -56.71 -2.89 7.48
CA GLN A 669 -57.47 -3.05 6.23
C GLN A 669 -57.84 -4.51 5.92
N LYS A 670 -57.10 -5.51 6.39
CA LYS A 670 -57.43 -6.94 6.17
C LYS A 670 -58.73 -7.38 6.86
N ASN A 671 -59.20 -6.66 7.88
CA ASN A 671 -60.34 -7.06 8.72
C ASN A 671 -61.68 -6.38 8.37
N LEU A 672 -61.71 -5.46 7.41
CA LEU A 672 -62.95 -4.82 6.92
C LEU A 672 -63.34 -5.46 5.57
N GLY A 673 -64.49 -6.13 5.58
CA GLY A 673 -64.92 -7.07 4.54
C GLY A 673 -65.11 -6.52 3.12
N PHE A 674 -65.17 -7.47 2.19
CA PHE A 674 -65.49 -7.35 0.76
C PHE A 674 -64.48 -6.62 -0.11
N ASN A 675 -63.49 -7.36 -0.61
CA ASN A 675 -63.03 -7.21 -1.99
C ASN A 675 -62.38 -8.51 -2.51
N VAL A 676 -63.12 -9.20 -3.39
CA VAL A 676 -62.60 -10.26 -4.28
C VAL A 676 -61.96 -9.56 -5.49
N GLY A 677 -60.90 -8.80 -5.24
CA GLY A 677 -60.04 -8.23 -6.27
C GLY A 677 -58.72 -9.01 -6.35
N GLY A 678 -58.16 -9.13 -7.56
CA GLY A 678 -56.90 -9.82 -7.83
C GLY A 678 -55.71 -9.26 -7.04
N THR A 679 -54.62 -10.04 -6.98
CA THR A 679 -53.37 -9.72 -6.27
C THR A 679 -52.80 -8.35 -6.66
N ASP A 680 -52.86 -7.97 -7.93
CA ASP A 680 -52.35 -6.68 -8.44
C ASP A 680 -53.09 -5.45 -7.92
N THR A 681 -54.41 -5.54 -7.71
CA THR A 681 -55.21 -4.39 -7.23
C THR A 681 -54.92 -4.11 -5.76
N LYS A 682 -54.78 -5.17 -4.96
CA LYS A 682 -54.41 -5.08 -3.54
C LYS A 682 -53.02 -4.48 -3.33
N TYR A 683 -52.08 -4.79 -4.23
CA TYR A 683 -50.73 -4.26 -4.16
C TYR A 683 -50.68 -2.75 -4.45
N LYS A 684 -51.40 -2.27 -5.48
CA LYS A 684 -51.48 -0.83 -5.80
C LYS A 684 -52.08 -0.01 -4.66
N ASP A 685 -53.14 -0.52 -4.03
CA ASP A 685 -53.79 0.14 -2.88
C ASP A 685 -52.87 0.18 -1.65
N MET A 686 -52.16 -0.92 -1.38
CA MET A 686 -51.15 -1.01 -0.33
C MET A 686 -50.01 -0.01 -0.56
N LYS A 687 -49.45 0.03 -1.77
CA LYS A 687 -48.38 0.95 -2.16
C LYS A 687 -48.81 2.41 -2.00
N GLY A 688 -50.03 2.75 -2.43
CA GLY A 688 -50.61 4.09 -2.24
C GLY A 688 -50.69 4.49 -0.77
N THR A 689 -51.24 3.61 0.06
CA THR A 689 -51.39 3.83 1.51
C THR A 689 -50.04 4.04 2.20
N MET A 690 -49.04 3.21 1.88
CA MET A 690 -47.69 3.34 2.45
C MET A 690 -46.99 4.64 2.04
N LEU A 691 -47.15 5.07 0.78
CA LEU A 691 -46.58 6.33 0.30
C LEU A 691 -47.24 7.55 0.93
N GLU A 692 -48.55 7.50 1.22
CA GLU A 692 -49.24 8.56 1.95
C GLU A 692 -48.76 8.67 3.40
N GLU A 693 -48.64 7.55 4.11
CA GLU A 693 -48.11 7.53 5.47
C GLU A 693 -46.65 8.01 5.52
N LEU A 694 -45.84 7.67 4.51
CA LEU A 694 -44.48 8.18 4.40
C LEU A 694 -44.44 9.71 4.25
N LYS A 695 -45.31 10.29 3.41
CA LYS A 695 -45.41 11.74 3.21
C LYS A 695 -45.87 12.49 4.46
N LYS A 696 -46.59 11.81 5.38
CA LYS A 696 -46.94 12.37 6.70
C LYS A 696 -45.75 12.31 7.66
N ALA A 697 -44.97 11.24 7.60
CA ALA A 697 -43.82 11.03 8.49
C ALA A 697 -42.61 11.91 8.15
N PHE A 698 -42.36 12.19 6.86
CA PHE A 698 -41.18 12.91 6.40
C PHE A 698 -41.53 14.20 5.64
N ARG A 699 -40.66 15.20 5.76
CA ARG A 699 -40.82 16.48 5.04
C ARG A 699 -40.60 16.29 3.53
N PRO A 700 -41.33 17.01 2.66
CA PRO A 700 -41.16 16.92 1.21
C PRO A 700 -39.73 17.21 0.74
N GLU A 701 -39.03 18.13 1.41
CA GLU A 701 -37.64 18.48 1.13
C GLU A 701 -36.74 17.24 1.14
N PHE A 702 -36.87 16.39 2.16
CA PHE A 702 -36.10 15.15 2.29
C PHE A 702 -36.48 14.14 1.21
N LEU A 703 -37.78 13.93 0.99
CA LEU A 703 -38.28 12.96 0.01
C LEU A 703 -37.87 13.31 -1.43
N ASN A 704 -37.78 14.60 -1.76
CA ASN A 704 -37.36 15.06 -3.10
C ASN A 704 -35.87 14.81 -3.39
N ARG A 705 -35.05 14.49 -2.38
CA ARG A 705 -33.63 14.16 -2.55
C ARG A 705 -33.36 12.66 -2.70
N ILE A 706 -34.41 11.85 -2.72
CA ILE A 706 -34.32 10.39 -2.79
C ILE A 706 -34.65 9.99 -4.23
N ASP A 707 -33.86 9.07 -4.78
CA ASP A 707 -34.02 8.68 -6.18
C ASP A 707 -35.29 7.84 -6.37
N GLU A 708 -35.48 6.81 -5.54
CA GLU A 708 -36.67 5.95 -5.59
C GLU A 708 -37.16 5.51 -4.20
N MET A 709 -38.48 5.45 -4.04
CA MET A 709 -39.17 4.89 -2.86
C MET A 709 -39.70 3.51 -3.22
N ILE A 710 -39.17 2.48 -2.55
CA ILE A 710 -39.40 1.07 -2.90
C ILE A 710 -40.26 0.43 -1.83
N VAL A 711 -41.36 -0.19 -2.27
CA VAL A 711 -42.30 -0.89 -1.39
C VAL A 711 -42.06 -2.39 -1.47
N PHE A 712 -41.82 -3.00 -0.33
CA PHE A 712 -41.70 -4.45 -0.18
C PHE A 712 -43.05 -5.03 0.21
N HIS A 713 -43.48 -6.06 -0.51
CA HIS A 713 -44.70 -6.77 -0.17
C HIS A 713 -44.43 -7.92 0.81
N SER A 714 -45.51 -8.43 1.40
CA SER A 714 -45.45 -9.62 2.24
C SER A 714 -45.01 -10.84 1.43
N LEU A 715 -44.30 -11.76 2.08
CA LEU A 715 -43.87 -13.02 1.48
C LEU A 715 -45.03 -14.02 1.42
N GLU A 716 -45.10 -14.76 0.31
CA GLU A 716 -46.10 -15.82 0.09
C GLU A 716 -45.50 -17.18 0.45
N LYS A 717 -46.33 -18.22 0.55
CA LYS A 717 -45.86 -19.57 0.91
C LYS A 717 -44.77 -20.09 -0.03
N GLU A 718 -44.91 -19.83 -1.33
CA GLU A 718 -43.93 -20.22 -2.35
C GLU A 718 -42.58 -19.52 -2.11
N HIS A 719 -42.60 -18.20 -1.85
CA HIS A 719 -41.41 -17.43 -1.50
C HIS A 719 -40.69 -17.96 -0.25
N LEU A 720 -41.45 -18.37 0.77
CA LEU A 720 -40.88 -18.92 2.01
C LEU A 720 -40.19 -20.26 1.77
N LYS A 721 -40.78 -21.13 0.94
CA LYS A 721 -40.18 -22.42 0.56
C LYS A 721 -38.83 -22.21 -0.14
N GLU A 722 -38.75 -21.28 -1.08
CA GLU A 722 -37.50 -20.92 -1.77
C GLU A 722 -36.45 -20.37 -0.81
N ILE A 723 -36.84 -19.51 0.14
CA ILE A 723 -35.92 -18.98 1.16
C ILE A 723 -35.36 -20.10 2.03
N VAL A 724 -36.19 -21.06 2.46
CA VAL A 724 -35.72 -22.22 3.23
C VAL A 724 -34.76 -23.07 2.40
N ALA A 725 -35.05 -23.31 1.12
CA ALA A 725 -34.17 -24.05 0.23
C ALA A 725 -32.79 -23.38 0.10
N MET A 726 -32.74 -22.05 -0.03
CA MET A 726 -31.48 -21.30 -0.04
C MET A 726 -30.70 -21.42 1.27
N MET A 727 -31.36 -21.26 2.42
CA MET A 727 -30.72 -21.42 3.74
C MET A 727 -30.19 -22.85 3.94
N ALA A 728 -30.94 -23.85 3.49
CA ALA A 728 -30.54 -25.25 3.53
C ALA A 728 -29.31 -25.51 2.64
N ASN A 729 -29.25 -24.95 1.44
CA ASN A 729 -28.07 -25.06 0.57
C ASN A 729 -26.81 -24.46 1.21
N ALA A 730 -26.95 -23.34 1.93
CA ALA A 730 -25.84 -22.74 2.68
C ALA A 730 -25.35 -23.66 3.82
N LEU A 731 -26.28 -24.34 4.51
CA LEU A 731 -25.94 -25.36 5.50
C LEU A 731 -25.25 -26.57 4.85
N THR A 732 -25.76 -27.08 3.73
CA THR A 732 -25.16 -28.20 2.99
C THR A 732 -23.73 -27.88 2.57
N LYS A 733 -23.43 -26.66 2.12
CA LYS A 733 -22.05 -26.23 1.80
C LYS A 733 -21.12 -26.32 3.02
N ARG A 734 -21.56 -25.85 4.19
CA ARG A 734 -20.78 -25.95 5.44
C ARG A 734 -20.55 -27.40 5.87
N LEU A 735 -21.55 -28.26 5.73
CA LEU A 735 -21.46 -29.67 6.08
C LEU A 735 -20.55 -30.47 5.13
N LYS A 736 -20.43 -30.05 3.86
CA LYS A 736 -19.49 -30.66 2.91
C LYS A 736 -18.03 -30.54 3.35
N GLU A 737 -17.64 -29.49 4.06
CA GLU A 737 -16.29 -29.36 4.63
C GLU A 737 -16.00 -30.41 5.72
N GLN A 738 -17.06 -31.01 6.28
CA GLN A 738 -16.98 -32.12 7.23
C GLN A 738 -17.25 -33.48 6.57
N ASP A 739 -17.20 -33.54 5.23
CA ASP A 739 -17.52 -34.71 4.40
C ASP A 739 -18.96 -35.22 4.56
N ILE A 740 -19.91 -34.36 4.93
CA ILE A 740 -21.33 -34.75 5.07
C ILE A 740 -22.14 -34.08 3.96
N SER A 741 -22.87 -34.87 3.18
CA SER A 741 -23.78 -34.33 2.16
C SER A 741 -25.22 -34.36 2.67
N LEU A 742 -25.84 -33.18 2.79
CA LEU A 742 -27.21 -33.02 3.25
C LEU A 742 -28.16 -32.70 2.09
N GLU A 743 -29.25 -33.44 1.98
CA GLU A 743 -30.36 -33.23 1.05
C GLU A 743 -31.68 -33.10 1.85
N LEU A 744 -32.47 -32.05 1.59
CA LEU A 744 -33.80 -31.90 2.17
C LEU A 744 -34.84 -32.19 1.10
N THR A 745 -35.85 -32.97 1.47
CA THR A 745 -37.00 -33.24 0.61
C THR A 745 -37.96 -32.04 0.53
N ASP A 746 -38.78 -31.99 -0.52
CA ASP A 746 -39.80 -30.95 -0.69
C ASP A 746 -40.78 -30.86 0.50
N SER A 747 -41.19 -32.00 1.06
CA SER A 747 -42.06 -32.10 2.23
C SER A 747 -41.42 -31.46 3.48
N ALA A 748 -40.12 -31.71 3.69
CA ALA A 748 -39.36 -31.10 4.77
C ALA A 748 -39.24 -29.58 4.59
N LEU A 749 -38.95 -29.11 3.37
CA LEU A 749 -38.86 -27.68 3.05
C LEU A 749 -40.19 -26.95 3.30
N GLU A 750 -41.29 -27.52 2.83
CA GLU A 750 -42.63 -26.96 3.05
C GLU A 750 -42.98 -26.89 4.53
N LYS A 751 -42.71 -27.95 5.29
CA LYS A 751 -43.01 -27.95 6.72
C LYS A 751 -42.19 -26.92 7.50
N ILE A 752 -40.90 -26.80 7.19
CA ILE A 752 -40.02 -25.78 7.80
C ILE A 752 -40.50 -24.36 7.45
N ALA A 753 -40.95 -24.15 6.22
CA ALA A 753 -41.52 -22.88 5.79
C ALA A 753 -42.81 -22.54 6.54
N GLU A 754 -43.69 -23.52 6.79
CA GLU A 754 -44.90 -23.33 7.57
C GLU A 754 -44.63 -23.06 9.06
N GLU A 755 -43.74 -23.82 9.69
CA GLU A 755 -43.39 -23.63 11.11
C GLU A 755 -42.62 -22.34 11.37
N GLY A 756 -41.84 -21.87 10.40
CA GLY A 756 -41.05 -20.65 10.50
C GLY A 756 -41.72 -19.40 9.90
N TYR A 757 -42.98 -19.49 9.46
CA TYR A 757 -43.74 -18.34 9.01
C TYR A 757 -44.47 -17.66 10.17
N ASP A 758 -44.20 -16.38 10.36
CA ASP A 758 -44.96 -15.54 11.27
C ASP A 758 -45.49 -14.30 10.52
N PRO A 759 -46.80 -14.03 10.50
CA PRO A 759 -47.38 -12.85 9.84
C PRO A 759 -46.83 -11.49 10.36
N GLN A 760 -46.31 -11.43 11.59
CA GLN A 760 -45.72 -10.24 12.19
C GLN A 760 -44.21 -10.14 11.92
N TYR A 761 -43.48 -11.26 11.95
CA TYR A 761 -42.02 -11.28 11.84
C TYR A 761 -41.48 -11.71 10.46
N GLY A 762 -42.36 -12.05 9.53
CA GLY A 762 -42.01 -12.46 8.16
C GLY A 762 -41.16 -13.74 8.14
N ALA A 763 -40.10 -13.74 7.33
CA ALA A 763 -39.17 -14.86 7.20
C ALA A 763 -38.13 -14.97 8.34
N ARG A 764 -38.11 -14.06 9.32
CA ARG A 764 -37.11 -14.05 10.40
C ARG A 764 -37.04 -15.37 11.21
N PRO A 765 -38.17 -16.03 11.54
CA PRO A 765 -38.14 -17.28 12.31
C PRO A 765 -37.63 -18.49 11.51
N LEU A 766 -37.60 -18.45 10.17
CA LEU A 766 -37.19 -19.59 9.32
C LEU A 766 -35.82 -20.15 9.70
N ARG A 767 -34.84 -19.28 10.00
CA ARG A 767 -33.50 -19.72 10.40
C ARG A 767 -33.52 -20.52 11.70
N ARG A 768 -34.37 -20.12 12.65
CA ARG A 768 -34.55 -20.84 13.92
C ARG A 768 -35.26 -22.17 13.69
N SER A 769 -36.26 -22.20 12.82
CA SER A 769 -36.95 -23.45 12.45
C SER A 769 -36.01 -24.43 11.75
N LEU A 770 -35.18 -23.95 10.81
CA LEU A 770 -34.15 -24.75 10.16
C LEU A 770 -33.13 -25.28 11.18
N GLN A 771 -32.60 -24.42 12.06
CA GLN A 771 -31.68 -24.85 13.11
C GLN A 771 -32.27 -25.97 13.98
N LYS A 772 -33.50 -25.77 14.48
CA LYS A 772 -34.17 -26.73 15.36
C LYS A 772 -34.52 -28.05 14.67
N GLN A 773 -35.04 -27.99 13.45
CA GLN A 773 -35.54 -29.19 12.76
C GLN A 773 -34.46 -29.93 11.96
N VAL A 774 -33.37 -29.27 11.60
CA VAL A 774 -32.31 -29.81 10.74
C VAL A 774 -30.98 -29.87 11.47
N GLU A 775 -30.42 -28.74 11.91
CA GLU A 775 -29.07 -28.70 12.51
C GLU A 775 -29.00 -29.48 13.84
N ASP A 776 -29.95 -29.25 14.74
CA ASP A 776 -30.00 -29.92 16.06
C ASP A 776 -30.20 -31.43 15.88
N ARG A 777 -31.13 -31.85 15.01
CA ARG A 777 -31.39 -33.28 14.72
C ARG A 777 -30.20 -33.97 14.08
N LEU A 778 -29.57 -33.33 13.09
CA LEU A 778 -28.37 -33.87 12.44
C LEU A 778 -27.22 -34.01 13.44
N SER A 779 -27.07 -33.03 14.35
CA SER A 779 -26.06 -33.08 15.42
C SER A 779 -26.31 -34.23 16.40
N GLU A 780 -27.57 -34.45 16.81
CA GLU A 780 -27.93 -35.61 17.64
C GLU A 780 -27.63 -36.94 16.95
N GLU A 781 -27.96 -37.09 15.67
CA GLU A 781 -27.71 -38.33 14.92
C GLU A 781 -26.22 -38.58 14.66
N LEU A 782 -25.42 -37.52 14.49
CA LEU A 782 -23.96 -37.60 14.46
C LEU A 782 -23.39 -38.06 15.82
N LEU A 783 -23.90 -37.50 16.93
CA LEU A 783 -23.44 -37.86 18.29
C LEU A 783 -23.85 -39.29 18.69
N LYS A 784 -25.01 -39.76 18.22
CA LYS A 784 -25.45 -41.16 18.41
C LYS A 784 -24.64 -42.16 17.57
N GLY A 785 -23.82 -41.69 16.63
CA GLY A 785 -23.10 -42.53 15.67
C GLY A 785 -23.98 -43.07 14.54
N ASN A 786 -25.22 -42.60 14.44
CA ASN A 786 -26.14 -43.01 13.39
C ASN A 786 -25.76 -42.36 12.06
N VAL A 787 -25.05 -41.24 12.02
CA VAL A 787 -24.50 -40.61 10.81
C VAL A 787 -22.98 -40.51 10.96
N GLU A 788 -22.23 -40.83 9.90
CA GLU A 788 -20.77 -40.74 9.88
C GLU A 788 -20.29 -39.82 8.75
N LYS A 789 -19.03 -39.39 8.84
CA LYS A 789 -18.35 -38.62 7.78
C LYS A 789 -18.31 -39.46 6.50
N GLY A 790 -18.65 -38.85 5.37
CA GLY A 790 -18.80 -39.50 4.06
C GLY A 790 -20.23 -39.93 3.73
N ASN A 791 -21.18 -39.85 4.67
CA ASN A 791 -22.57 -40.23 4.39
C ASN A 791 -23.34 -39.13 3.63
N GLN A 792 -24.22 -39.58 2.73
CA GLN A 792 -25.30 -38.76 2.19
C GLN A 792 -26.53 -38.92 3.09
N VAL A 793 -26.99 -37.81 3.65
CA VAL A 793 -28.09 -37.74 4.60
C VAL A 793 -29.26 -37.02 3.95
N ILE A 794 -30.44 -37.64 4.03
CA ILE A 794 -31.70 -37.08 3.56
C ILE A 794 -32.55 -36.75 4.79
N ILE A 795 -33.06 -35.52 4.87
CA ILE A 795 -34.06 -35.14 5.87
C ILE A 795 -35.42 -35.04 5.20
N ASP A 796 -36.38 -35.76 5.76
CA ASP A 796 -37.73 -35.94 5.24
C ASP A 796 -38.77 -35.68 6.32
N TYR A 797 -40.00 -35.35 5.92
CA TYR A 797 -41.12 -35.14 6.82
C TYR A 797 -42.21 -36.17 6.54
N VAL A 798 -42.36 -37.14 7.45
CA VAL A 798 -43.25 -38.30 7.28
C VAL A 798 -43.98 -38.56 8.60
N ASN A 799 -45.29 -38.86 8.55
CA ASN A 799 -46.11 -39.15 9.73
C ASN A 799 -46.03 -38.07 10.82
N ASP A 800 -46.13 -36.80 10.41
CA ASP A 800 -46.03 -35.62 11.28
C ASP A 800 -44.68 -35.40 11.99
N GLU A 801 -43.63 -36.15 11.67
CA GLU A 801 -42.29 -36.03 12.25
C GLU A 801 -41.18 -35.86 11.21
N PHE A 802 -40.13 -35.10 11.56
CA PHE A 802 -38.90 -35.02 10.76
C PHE A 802 -38.02 -36.24 11.01
N VAL A 803 -37.68 -36.94 9.94
CA VAL A 803 -36.86 -38.15 9.96
C VAL A 803 -35.54 -37.94 9.21
N VAL A 804 -34.45 -38.45 9.78
CA VAL A 804 -33.11 -38.42 9.18
C VAL A 804 -32.83 -39.81 8.61
N LYS A 805 -32.59 -39.89 7.29
CA LYS A 805 -32.31 -41.14 6.58
C LYS A 805 -30.93 -41.09 5.95
N LYS A 806 -30.19 -42.21 5.93
CA LYS A 806 -29.03 -42.35 5.03
C LYS A 806 -29.53 -42.68 3.63
N LYS A 807 -28.97 -42.04 2.62
CA LYS A 807 -29.14 -42.48 1.24
C LYS A 807 -28.27 -43.72 1.07
N GLU A 808 -28.87 -44.90 1.05
CA GLU A 808 -28.15 -46.13 0.72
C GLU A 808 -27.57 -45.98 -0.70
N GLU A 809 -26.28 -46.29 -0.86
CA GLU A 809 -25.70 -46.44 -2.19
C GLU A 809 -26.51 -47.50 -2.93
N VAL A 810 -27.22 -47.09 -3.98
CA VAL A 810 -27.74 -48.03 -4.97
C VAL A 810 -26.51 -48.72 -5.55
N SER A 811 -26.24 -49.94 -5.08
CA SER A 811 -25.26 -50.82 -5.66
C SER A 811 -25.60 -50.99 -7.14
N THR A 812 -24.88 -50.31 -8.03
CA THR A 812 -24.82 -50.68 -9.44
C THR A 812 -24.27 -52.09 -9.51
N SER A 813 -25.17 -53.05 -9.52
CA SER A 813 -24.88 -54.45 -9.80
C SER A 813 -24.46 -54.57 -11.27
N LYS A 814 -23.14 -54.75 -11.46
CA LYS A 814 -22.39 -55.33 -12.59
C LYS A 814 -22.80 -54.98 -14.03
#